data_AF-A0A0C3EMZ0-F1
#
_entry.id   AF-A0A0C3EMZ0-F1
#
_cell.length_a   1.000
_cell.length_b   1.000
_cell.length_c   1.000
_cell.angle_alpha   90.00
_cell.angle_beta   90.00
_cell.angle_gamma   90.00
#
_symmetry.space_group_name_H-M   'P 1'
#
loop_
_entity.id
_entity.type
_entity.pdbx_description
1 polymer ?
#
loop_
_entity_poly.entity_id
_entity_poly.type
_entity_poly.pdbx_seq_one_letter_code
_entity_poly.pdbx_strand_id
1 'polypeptide(L)'
;MQDSDDDHFPDFTLDDQTLAFLVEEESKFIRNTQPATHPTDASPPPKRQKTTTSWKSVRPTHRNKSIDDTEDLPDISVQVDGTYALQDRQRQAPEQTSQPQRVQTASPYSQLRGGSDLASPLTRGAPPLRVRSVTTPSRGTLPLSRPAPPLRAVRTSTPISSQNMARSQSGHLPRLNDSVSVGVSDALLADLRRQVEELRKSNERMQSALQNAQSDLQNALDAKFVKEGEVTILRKGIEKTAQDHATQIARLKTAKEEGDTKQHVLKKQFEAEMERIKTEFTFKQQELESNLRRPPGSVHVKKTAMGPPSTPVPVSSQMRAWQPGRGTAGPSILGSESPRRPRFGEIPRVDRPKNAPSVDNRSLPPGFQASSPIRSQRSQHDGEKGNTVAMESVSPPRTPVNHSSYHPPPSFPLSNAVHQSPREQVDVFAARIEDRGGSGDFAPIDVDISADVDIEGANLILAKVEEEVERIEPLNWTIVLHRAILTHNAEGSRVPTFQLLMTVSVSDPDHARSYSNALSMILDVLANIPNHVNRDFDQTARTVCEAFCDMASALALNSTISSLATLFDLLTNLTYMIPSFHTLLLSSKVSDQDDTPRLLFTLCKVIRDELRGLNMTNEEQNASLSILGKHTLSLLESIAQNATGETETALSSLPGSSSVLTTLLDPCRPQWFLLASVRFLAWLSTVRSLFRSLLSFPESHQESSSGNPPDLTKLPQIDLLCMLLADPDRKSPKADKMKNWIMMFFGMLSIGHPDAFTTLVESPVLIPSVILRLCELADRIWEVEEPQECNPRVIPETITMMVQAMRFLHHLVVGGDLNLRERLHRAPMRKFNGLIHAFTETFGRLSYADRPDWIIGEDKQAWEKVADMARSLLGLVVEGPEADLVWSTYQNEADDGCDLKMGIDEEDIQAQISDEM
;
A
#
# COMPACT_ATOMS: atom_id res chain seq x y z
N MET A 1 -0.19 -23.55 32.36
CA MET A 1 -1.61 -23.40 31.99
C MET A 1 -1.62 -22.91 30.56
N GLN A 2 -2.02 -23.78 29.64
CA GLN A 2 -2.04 -23.56 28.19
C GLN A 2 -3.49 -23.75 27.76
N ASP A 3 -4.13 -22.69 27.32
CA ASP A 3 -5.45 -22.76 26.69
C ASP A 3 -5.23 -22.72 25.17
N SER A 4 -5.55 -23.85 24.55
CA SER A 4 -5.45 -24.14 23.12
C SER A 4 -6.86 -24.48 22.65
N ASP A 5 -7.60 -23.46 22.20
CA ASP A 5 -8.89 -23.65 21.55
C ASP A 5 -8.67 -23.83 20.04
N ASP A 6 -8.56 -25.10 19.63
CA ASP A 6 -8.76 -25.54 18.26
C ASP A 6 -10.27 -25.46 17.96
N ASP A 7 -10.68 -24.43 17.21
CA ASP A 7 -12.02 -24.32 16.65
C ASP A 7 -12.27 -25.44 15.62
N HIS A 8 -12.79 -26.55 16.12
CA HIS A 8 -13.46 -27.58 15.33
C HIS A 8 -14.76 -26.98 14.76
N PHE A 9 -14.73 -26.57 13.49
CA PHE A 9 -15.99 -26.32 12.77
C PHE A 9 -16.77 -27.64 12.73
N PRO A 10 -18.02 -27.66 13.23
CA PRO A 10 -18.84 -28.85 13.12
C PRO A 10 -19.13 -29.12 11.64
N ASP A 11 -18.82 -30.32 11.18
CA ASP A 11 -19.17 -30.82 9.86
C ASP A 11 -20.66 -30.53 9.59
N PHE A 12 -20.91 -29.56 8.70
CA PHE A 12 -22.25 -29.13 8.32
C PHE A 12 -22.88 -30.19 7.42
N THR A 13 -23.39 -31.24 8.05
CA THR A 13 -24.16 -32.28 7.38
C THR A 13 -25.57 -31.75 7.16
N LEU A 14 -25.86 -31.32 5.92
CA LEU A 14 -27.22 -31.05 5.49
C LEU A 14 -28.02 -32.35 5.64
N ASP A 15 -29.10 -32.30 6.40
CA ASP A 15 -29.99 -33.45 6.50
C ASP A 15 -30.64 -33.75 5.14
N ASP A 16 -30.98 -35.02 4.92
CA ASP A 16 -31.57 -35.48 3.66
C ASP A 16 -32.87 -34.71 3.32
N GLN A 17 -33.51 -34.12 4.33
CA GLN A 17 -34.73 -33.33 4.17
C GLN A 17 -34.45 -31.93 3.58
N THR A 18 -33.38 -31.26 4.00
CA THR A 18 -32.96 -29.98 3.40
C THR A 18 -32.41 -30.20 1.99
N LEU A 19 -31.70 -31.30 1.76
CA LEU A 19 -31.28 -31.73 0.43
C LEU A 19 -32.47 -31.99 -0.50
N ALA A 20 -33.51 -32.68 -0.03
CA ALA A 20 -34.72 -32.91 -0.81
C ALA A 20 -35.47 -31.59 -1.13
N PHE A 21 -35.48 -30.64 -0.19
CA PHE A 21 -36.10 -29.33 -0.39
C PHE A 21 -35.36 -28.50 -1.46
N LEU A 22 -34.03 -28.50 -1.42
CA LEU A 22 -33.19 -27.83 -2.43
C LEU A 22 -33.38 -28.44 -3.82
N VAL A 23 -33.49 -29.77 -3.92
CA VAL A 23 -33.78 -30.44 -5.20
C VAL A 23 -35.20 -30.11 -5.71
N GLU A 24 -36.17 -29.99 -4.81
CA GLU A 24 -37.53 -29.57 -5.17
C GLU A 24 -37.52 -28.12 -5.69
N GLU A 25 -36.76 -27.23 -5.06
CA GLU A 25 -36.66 -25.83 -5.46
C GLU A 25 -35.91 -25.65 -6.79
N GLU A 26 -34.83 -26.41 -7.01
CA GLU A 26 -34.12 -26.46 -8.29
C GLU A 26 -35.02 -26.99 -9.42
N SER A 27 -35.84 -28.01 -9.14
CA SER A 27 -36.78 -28.54 -10.13
C SER A 27 -37.91 -27.56 -10.47
N LYS A 28 -38.34 -26.71 -9.52
CA LYS A 28 -39.29 -25.60 -9.76
C LYS A 28 -38.64 -24.52 -10.62
N PHE A 29 -37.37 -24.20 -10.37
CA PHE A 29 -36.63 -23.22 -11.15
C PHE A 29 -36.48 -23.65 -12.60
N ILE A 30 -36.10 -24.91 -12.86
CA ILE A 30 -35.96 -25.47 -14.21
C ILE A 30 -37.31 -25.48 -14.95
N ARG A 31 -38.41 -25.78 -14.23
CA ARG A 31 -39.76 -25.78 -14.82
C ARG A 31 -40.22 -24.37 -15.19
N ASN A 32 -39.80 -23.34 -14.47
CA ASN A 32 -40.11 -21.94 -14.78
C ASN A 32 -39.19 -21.33 -15.85
N THR A 33 -38.00 -21.91 -16.09
CA THR A 33 -37.04 -21.40 -17.08
C THR A 33 -37.07 -22.12 -18.42
N GLN A 34 -37.87 -23.18 -18.60
CA GLN A 34 -38.08 -23.76 -19.92
C GLN A 34 -39.11 -22.97 -20.74
N PRO A 35 -38.72 -22.32 -21.86
CA PRO A 35 -39.65 -21.64 -22.74
C PRO A 35 -40.56 -22.66 -23.45
N ALA A 36 -41.87 -22.39 -23.43
CA ALA A 36 -42.88 -23.18 -24.09
C ALA A 36 -42.59 -23.30 -25.61
N THR A 37 -42.34 -24.52 -26.07
CA THR A 37 -42.26 -24.84 -27.49
C THR A 37 -43.67 -24.84 -28.10
N HIS A 38 -44.00 -23.82 -28.88
CA HIS A 38 -45.11 -23.85 -29.85
C HIS A 38 -44.57 -24.12 -31.27
N PRO A 39 -45.34 -24.79 -32.14
CA PRO A 39 -44.88 -25.29 -33.43
C PRO A 39 -44.98 -24.24 -34.56
N THR A 40 -43.95 -24.24 -35.42
CA THR A 40 -43.93 -23.92 -36.87
C THR A 40 -45.06 -23.07 -37.45
N ASP A 41 -44.77 -21.83 -37.87
CA ASP A 41 -44.50 -21.45 -39.27
C ASP A 41 -44.42 -19.92 -39.39
N ALA A 42 -43.20 -19.37 -39.54
CA ALA A 42 -42.97 -18.06 -40.15
C ALA A 42 -41.46 -17.87 -40.39
N SER A 43 -41.11 -17.51 -41.62
CA SER A 43 -39.75 -17.26 -42.10
C SER A 43 -39.05 -16.13 -41.32
N PRO A 44 -37.74 -16.24 -41.02
CA PRO A 44 -36.99 -15.18 -40.37
C PRO A 44 -36.51 -14.10 -41.38
N PRO A 45 -36.42 -12.82 -40.98
CA PRO A 45 -35.82 -11.76 -41.78
C PRO A 45 -34.29 -11.92 -41.89
N PRO A 46 -33.65 -11.41 -42.95
CA PRO A 46 -32.25 -11.69 -43.26
C PRO A 46 -31.29 -11.04 -42.24
N LYS A 47 -30.40 -11.89 -41.71
CA LYS A 47 -29.28 -11.60 -40.80
C LYS A 47 -28.40 -10.44 -41.28
N ARG A 48 -28.18 -9.46 -40.39
CA ARG A 48 -27.01 -8.56 -40.39
C ARG A 48 -25.72 -9.39 -40.32
N GLN A 49 -24.82 -9.16 -41.27
CA GLN A 49 -23.48 -9.77 -41.33
C GLN A 49 -22.60 -9.27 -40.17
N LYS A 50 -21.93 -10.22 -39.50
CA LYS A 50 -20.81 -9.97 -38.59
C LYS A 50 -19.56 -9.62 -39.40
N THR A 51 -18.94 -8.48 -39.12
CA THR A 51 -17.58 -8.17 -39.57
C THR A 51 -16.57 -8.79 -38.60
N THR A 52 -16.08 -9.98 -38.95
CA THR A 52 -14.86 -10.56 -38.37
C THR A 52 -13.67 -10.06 -39.20
N THR A 53 -12.95 -9.06 -38.69
CA THR A 53 -11.70 -8.59 -39.33
C THR A 53 -10.52 -8.97 -38.44
N SER A 54 -10.08 -10.22 -38.57
CA SER A 54 -8.77 -10.66 -38.07
C SER A 54 -7.68 -10.12 -39.00
N TRP A 55 -6.82 -9.23 -38.51
CA TRP A 55 -5.65 -8.76 -39.25
C TRP A 55 -4.57 -9.84 -39.24
N LYS A 56 -4.43 -10.58 -40.35
CA LYS A 56 -3.22 -11.34 -40.69
C LYS A 56 -2.51 -10.63 -41.84
N SER A 57 -1.31 -10.15 -41.58
CA SER A 57 -0.42 -9.50 -42.54
C SER A 57 0.07 -10.51 -43.59
N VAL A 58 -0.34 -10.32 -44.85
CA VAL A 58 0.23 -10.96 -46.03
C VAL A 58 0.66 -9.87 -47.02
N ARG A 59 1.91 -10.00 -47.49
CA ARG A 59 2.65 -9.11 -48.39
C ARG A 59 1.85 -8.66 -49.64
N PRO A 60 2.03 -7.42 -50.14
CA PRO A 60 1.37 -7.00 -51.37
C PRO A 60 2.24 -7.27 -52.61
N THR A 61 1.67 -8.03 -53.54
CA THR A 61 1.98 -7.98 -54.97
C THR A 61 1.17 -6.89 -55.66
N HIS A 62 1.84 -6.11 -56.51
CA HIS A 62 1.34 -5.07 -57.42
C HIS A 62 -0.06 -5.27 -58.01
N ARG A 63 -0.91 -4.22 -57.96
CA ARG A 63 -1.75 -3.82 -59.10
C ARG A 63 -2.25 -2.37 -58.99
N ASN A 64 -2.53 -1.81 -60.17
CA ASN A 64 -2.56 -0.39 -60.56
C ASN A 64 -3.89 0.37 -60.34
N LYS A 65 -3.72 1.70 -60.19
CA LYS A 65 -4.54 2.85 -60.69
C LYS A 65 -5.98 3.01 -60.18
N SER A 66 -6.25 4.14 -59.50
CA SER A 66 -6.93 5.32 -60.08
C SER A 66 -7.53 6.26 -58.99
N ILE A 67 -7.10 7.54 -59.02
CA ILE A 67 -7.85 8.80 -58.75
C ILE A 67 -8.68 8.88 -57.44
N ASP A 68 -8.23 9.69 -56.46
CA ASP A 68 -8.70 11.09 -56.28
C ASP A 68 -7.97 11.83 -55.12
N ASP A 69 -7.59 13.07 -55.38
CA ASP A 69 -7.33 14.24 -54.52
C ASP A 69 -7.03 14.08 -52.99
N THR A 70 -5.77 13.77 -52.65
CA THR A 70 -5.16 14.11 -51.34
C THR A 70 -3.67 14.45 -51.49
N GLU A 71 -3.33 15.55 -52.17
CA GLU A 71 -1.95 16.05 -52.26
C GLU A 71 -1.73 17.26 -51.34
N ASP A 72 -1.52 17.02 -50.03
CA ASP A 72 -0.60 17.84 -49.20
C ASP A 72 -0.29 17.22 -47.82
N LEU A 73 0.09 15.94 -47.78
CA LEU A 73 0.64 15.31 -46.57
C LEU A 73 2.06 14.81 -46.85
N PRO A 74 3.03 15.01 -45.93
CA PRO A 74 4.38 14.51 -46.11
C PRO A 74 4.38 12.97 -46.08
N ASP A 75 4.97 12.34 -47.11
CA ASP A 75 5.14 10.89 -47.17
C ASP A 75 6.06 10.43 -46.02
N ILE A 76 5.48 9.80 -45.01
CA ILE A 76 6.20 9.17 -43.91
C ILE A 76 6.49 7.73 -44.30
N SER A 77 7.76 7.42 -44.60
CA SER A 77 8.19 6.05 -44.90
C SER A 77 8.67 5.34 -43.63
N VAL A 78 8.20 4.10 -43.42
CA VAL A 78 8.65 3.23 -42.32
C VAL A 78 9.79 2.36 -42.82
N GLN A 79 10.97 2.52 -42.22
CA GLN A 79 12.12 1.68 -42.52
C GLN A 79 11.97 0.28 -41.92
N VAL A 80 12.75 -0.68 -42.42
CA VAL A 80 12.68 -2.10 -42.01
C VAL A 80 13.02 -2.30 -40.53
N ASP A 81 13.68 -1.33 -39.89
CA ASP A 81 13.98 -1.28 -38.46
C ASP A 81 12.86 -0.66 -37.60
N GLY A 82 11.72 -0.31 -38.21
CA GLY A 82 10.56 0.29 -37.54
C GLY A 82 10.69 1.79 -37.28
N THR A 83 11.72 2.46 -37.79
CA THR A 83 11.86 3.92 -37.66
C THR A 83 11.14 4.68 -38.78
N TYR A 84 10.51 5.81 -38.42
CA TYR A 84 9.83 6.71 -39.36
C TYR A 84 10.83 7.73 -39.91
N ALA A 85 11.00 7.78 -41.24
CA ALA A 85 11.85 8.76 -41.92
C ALA A 85 11.01 9.62 -42.86
N LEU A 86 11.13 10.94 -42.71
CA LEU A 86 10.58 11.94 -43.62
C LEU A 86 11.49 12.02 -44.85
N GLN A 87 10.94 11.68 -46.01
CA GLN A 87 11.71 11.67 -47.25
C GLN A 87 11.72 13.08 -47.87
N ASP A 88 12.77 13.86 -47.61
CA ASP A 88 12.98 15.14 -48.29
C ASP A 88 13.12 14.91 -49.80
N ARG A 89 12.19 15.48 -50.58
CA ARG A 89 12.12 15.34 -52.04
C ARG A 89 13.25 16.13 -52.69
N GLN A 90 14.46 15.56 -52.68
CA GLN A 90 15.64 16.14 -53.28
C GLN A 90 15.54 16.09 -54.82
N ARG A 91 15.50 17.28 -55.43
CA ARG A 91 15.56 17.51 -56.89
C ARG A 91 16.67 16.68 -57.53
N GLN A 92 16.30 15.80 -58.46
CA GLN A 92 17.25 15.17 -59.38
C GLN A 92 17.69 16.16 -60.46
N ALA A 93 19.00 16.26 -60.68
CA ALA A 93 19.63 16.62 -61.94
C ALA A 93 20.38 15.38 -62.48
N PRO A 94 20.50 15.19 -63.81
CA PRO A 94 20.74 13.88 -64.38
C PRO A 94 22.23 13.58 -64.66
N GLU A 95 22.52 12.26 -64.70
CA GLU A 95 23.55 11.59 -65.52
C GLU A 95 25.04 11.85 -65.15
N GLN A 96 25.98 10.90 -65.18
CA GLN A 96 26.13 9.78 -66.11
C GLN A 96 27.30 8.84 -65.65
N THR A 97 27.10 7.54 -65.86
CA THR A 97 28.06 6.49 -66.31
C THR A 97 29.01 5.70 -65.37
N SER A 98 28.88 4.37 -65.54
CA SER A 98 29.87 3.26 -65.51
C SER A 98 30.48 2.84 -64.15
N GLN A 99 30.05 1.72 -63.51
CA GLN A 99 30.39 0.28 -63.75
C GLN A 99 31.90 -0.06 -63.76
N PRO A 100 32.33 -1.31 -63.44
CA PRO A 100 31.69 -2.38 -62.63
C PRO A 100 32.68 -3.21 -61.74
N GLN A 101 32.11 -4.14 -60.91
CA GLN A 101 32.60 -5.50 -60.56
C GLN A 101 34.01 -5.69 -59.95
N ARG A 102 34.34 -6.65 -59.06
CA ARG A 102 33.88 -8.02 -58.70
C ARG A 102 34.67 -8.38 -57.41
N VAL A 103 34.08 -8.91 -56.33
CA VAL A 103 33.95 -10.35 -55.97
C VAL A 103 35.23 -11.05 -55.46
N GLN A 104 35.07 -11.76 -54.32
CA GLN A 104 35.89 -12.89 -53.76
C GLN A 104 37.26 -12.50 -53.17
N THR A 105 37.83 -13.10 -52.11
CA THR A 105 37.60 -14.35 -51.35
C THR A 105 38.56 -14.36 -50.14
N ALA A 106 38.18 -15.09 -49.08
CA ALA A 106 39.01 -15.91 -48.18
C ALA A 106 40.21 -15.31 -47.39
N SER A 107 40.14 -15.51 -46.05
CA SER A 107 41.12 -16.10 -45.09
C SER A 107 42.61 -16.27 -45.50
N PRO A 108 43.61 -16.43 -44.58
CA PRO A 108 43.54 -16.66 -43.12
C PRO A 108 44.67 -15.99 -42.27
N TYR A 109 44.61 -16.20 -40.94
CA TYR A 109 45.70 -16.37 -39.96
C TYR A 109 46.98 -15.50 -40.00
N SER A 110 47.24 -14.75 -38.90
CA SER A 110 48.49 -14.80 -38.09
C SER A 110 48.50 -13.64 -37.07
N GLN A 111 48.41 -13.93 -35.77
CA GLN A 111 49.50 -13.93 -34.78
C GLN A 111 49.92 -12.56 -34.20
N LEU A 112 49.70 -12.44 -32.89
CA LEU A 112 50.65 -12.08 -31.81
C LEU A 112 51.39 -10.73 -31.81
N ARG A 113 51.37 -10.14 -30.60
CA ARG A 113 52.28 -9.14 -30.00
C ARG A 113 52.29 -7.77 -30.71
N GLY A 114 52.14 -6.64 -30.04
CA GLY A 114 52.53 -6.28 -28.68
C GLY A 114 53.41 -5.04 -28.79
N GLY A 115 53.19 -4.05 -27.93
CA GLY A 115 54.15 -2.98 -27.66
C GLY A 115 53.86 -1.63 -28.31
N SER A 116 53.47 -0.72 -27.44
CA SER A 116 54.10 0.59 -27.19
C SER A 116 54.14 1.67 -28.28
N ASP A 117 53.71 2.84 -27.80
CA ASP A 117 54.30 4.16 -27.99
C ASP A 117 53.86 5.05 -29.16
N LEU A 118 53.27 6.18 -28.71
CA LEU A 118 53.59 7.55 -29.08
C LEU A 118 53.53 7.92 -30.57
N ALA A 119 52.50 8.70 -30.93
CA ALA A 119 52.71 9.98 -31.63
C ALA A 119 51.40 10.77 -31.75
N SER A 120 51.43 12.00 -31.22
CA SER A 120 50.58 13.11 -31.68
C SER A 120 50.70 13.30 -33.20
N PRO A 121 49.75 14.02 -33.82
CA PRO A 121 50.15 15.37 -34.22
C PRO A 121 49.14 16.46 -33.87
N LEU A 122 49.76 17.61 -33.58
CA LEU A 122 49.19 18.95 -33.48
C LEU A 122 48.49 19.40 -34.78
N THR A 123 47.87 20.59 -34.63
CA THR A 123 47.50 21.63 -35.63
C THR A 123 46.11 21.50 -36.27
N ARG A 124 45.28 22.55 -36.41
CA ARG A 124 45.30 23.99 -36.06
C ARG A 124 43.97 24.62 -36.57
N GLY A 125 43.35 25.50 -35.77
CA GLY A 125 42.70 26.74 -36.26
C GLY A 125 41.20 26.76 -36.62
N ALA A 126 40.38 27.27 -35.68
CA ALA A 126 39.37 28.39 -35.73
C ALA A 126 38.66 28.79 -37.06
N PRO A 127 37.50 29.54 -37.06
CA PRO A 127 36.88 30.32 -35.96
C PRO A 127 35.32 30.22 -35.82
N PRO A 128 34.72 30.89 -34.82
CA PRO A 128 33.28 30.90 -34.56
C PRO A 128 32.54 32.10 -35.21
N LEU A 129 31.31 31.88 -35.67
CA LEU A 129 30.41 32.94 -36.12
C LEU A 129 29.54 33.47 -34.98
N ARG A 130 29.55 34.80 -34.89
CA ARG A 130 28.89 35.71 -33.95
C ARG A 130 27.73 36.37 -34.71
N VAL A 131 26.50 36.32 -34.21
CA VAL A 131 25.41 37.26 -34.59
C VAL A 131 24.59 37.49 -33.31
N ARG A 132 24.82 38.53 -32.52
CA ARG A 132 24.45 39.96 -32.65
C ARG A 132 22.93 40.21 -32.53
N SER A 133 22.62 40.88 -31.43
CA SER A 133 21.36 41.47 -30.96
C SER A 133 20.79 42.53 -31.91
N VAL A 134 19.46 42.69 -31.89
CA VAL A 134 18.75 43.86 -32.41
C VAL A 134 17.73 44.35 -31.37
N THR A 135 17.86 45.62 -31.00
CA THR A 135 16.95 46.43 -30.18
C THR A 135 16.28 47.51 -31.03
N THR A 136 14.93 47.60 -30.91
CA THR A 136 14.01 48.78 -31.00
C THR A 136 13.95 49.60 -32.32
N PRO A 137 13.01 50.58 -32.55
CA PRO A 137 11.74 51.01 -31.88
C PRO A 137 10.53 51.32 -32.84
N SER A 138 9.43 51.89 -32.28
CA SER A 138 8.40 52.79 -32.91
C SER A 138 7.06 52.15 -33.34
N ARG A 139 5.89 52.43 -32.73
CA ARG A 139 5.05 53.66 -32.61
C ARG A 139 4.28 54.03 -33.90
N GLY A 140 2.95 53.89 -33.86
CA GLY A 140 1.95 54.50 -34.77
C GLY A 140 0.55 53.99 -34.41
N THR A 141 -0.29 54.71 -33.66
CA THR A 141 -1.29 55.74 -34.06
C THR A 141 -2.48 55.24 -34.88
N LEU A 142 -3.67 55.46 -34.30
CA LEU A 142 -5.08 55.32 -34.74
C LEU A 142 -5.37 55.98 -36.12
N PRO A 143 -6.51 55.69 -36.82
CA PRO A 143 -7.88 56.17 -36.48
C PRO A 143 -8.99 55.09 -36.60
N LEU A 144 -10.00 55.05 -35.71
CA LEU A 144 -11.30 55.78 -35.77
C LEU A 144 -12.26 55.25 -36.87
N SER A 145 -13.34 54.54 -36.48
CA SER A 145 -14.74 54.82 -36.90
C SER A 145 -15.75 53.85 -36.27
N ARG A 146 -16.64 54.48 -35.48
CA ARG A 146 -17.95 54.11 -34.89
C ARG A 146 -18.96 53.73 -36.02
N PRO A 147 -20.19 53.17 -35.78
CA PRO A 147 -20.97 53.45 -34.59
C PRO A 147 -21.99 52.42 -34.02
N ALA A 148 -22.24 52.55 -32.71
CA ALA A 148 -23.48 52.18 -31.99
C ALA A 148 -24.61 53.22 -32.29
N PRO A 149 -25.80 53.31 -31.65
CA PRO A 149 -26.45 52.58 -30.52
C PRO A 149 -27.97 52.33 -30.88
N PRO A 150 -29.02 52.30 -30.01
CA PRO A 150 -29.06 52.58 -28.57
C PRO A 150 -30.02 51.78 -27.65
N LEU A 151 -29.67 51.89 -26.35
CA LEU A 151 -30.55 51.82 -25.20
C LEU A 151 -31.53 53.01 -25.17
N ARG A 152 -32.79 52.77 -24.79
CA ARG A 152 -33.66 53.82 -24.23
C ARG A 152 -34.50 53.26 -23.10
N ALA A 153 -34.67 54.10 -22.10
CA ALA A 153 -35.17 53.82 -20.78
C ALA A 153 -36.63 54.29 -20.60
N VAL A 154 -37.26 53.78 -19.53
CA VAL A 154 -38.15 54.50 -18.59
C VAL A 154 -39.63 54.74 -18.97
N ARG A 155 -40.48 54.02 -18.19
CA ARG A 155 -41.70 54.41 -17.44
C ARG A 155 -43.13 54.20 -17.98
N THR A 156 -43.90 53.63 -17.04
CA THR A 156 -45.28 53.88 -16.59
C THR A 156 -46.47 53.10 -17.18
N SER A 157 -47.11 52.36 -16.23
CA SER A 157 -48.55 52.15 -15.98
C SER A 157 -49.41 51.30 -16.93
N THR A 158 -49.74 50.08 -16.46
CA THR A 158 -51.09 49.47 -16.25
C THR A 158 -52.18 49.55 -17.34
N PRO A 159 -53.24 48.72 -17.28
CA PRO A 159 -53.33 47.26 -17.45
C PRO A 159 -54.43 46.89 -18.50
N ILE A 160 -54.76 45.59 -18.62
CA ILE A 160 -55.95 45.03 -19.31
C ILE A 160 -55.89 44.99 -20.84
N SER A 161 -55.86 43.77 -21.39
CA SER A 161 -56.65 43.33 -22.57
C SER A 161 -56.35 41.83 -22.74
N SER A 162 -57.28 40.87 -22.66
CA SER A 162 -58.51 40.70 -23.44
C SER A 162 -58.25 40.59 -24.94
N GLN A 163 -58.89 39.58 -25.54
CA GLN A 163 -59.13 39.38 -26.97
C GLN A 163 -58.02 38.66 -27.75
N ASN A 164 -58.30 37.75 -28.67
CA ASN A 164 -59.54 37.13 -29.16
C ASN A 164 -59.16 36.15 -30.29
N MET A 165 -60.17 35.37 -30.70
CA MET A 165 -60.39 34.76 -32.03
C MET A 165 -59.86 33.32 -32.20
N ALA A 166 -60.63 32.39 -32.76
CA ALA A 166 -61.59 32.59 -33.84
C ALA A 166 -62.90 31.80 -33.67
N ARG A 167 -63.99 32.49 -33.98
CA ARG A 167 -65.36 32.02 -34.16
C ARG A 167 -65.73 32.33 -35.61
N SER A 168 -66.09 31.32 -36.39
CA SER A 168 -66.75 31.38 -37.71
C SER A 168 -67.03 29.92 -38.13
N GLN A 169 -68.07 29.50 -38.84
CA GLN A 169 -69.29 30.08 -39.41
C GLN A 169 -70.10 28.89 -39.99
N SER A 170 -71.42 28.85 -39.80
CA SER A 170 -72.43 28.35 -40.75
C SER A 170 -73.79 28.87 -40.24
N GLY A 171 -74.69 29.56 -40.94
CA GLY A 171 -74.94 29.76 -42.37
C GLY A 171 -75.66 28.53 -42.95
N HIS A 172 -76.88 28.52 -43.49
CA HIS A 172 -77.90 29.54 -43.78
C HIS A 172 -79.11 28.79 -44.44
N LEU A 173 -80.32 29.40 -44.43
CA LEU A 173 -81.50 29.20 -45.34
C LEU A 173 -82.63 28.20 -44.91
N PRO A 174 -83.85 28.25 -45.51
CA PRO A 174 -84.88 29.25 -45.22
C PRO A 174 -86.31 28.67 -45.00
N ARG A 175 -87.20 29.58 -44.62
CA ARG A 175 -88.66 29.52 -44.48
C ARG A 175 -89.40 29.28 -45.81
N LEU A 176 -90.46 28.46 -45.84
CA LEU A 176 -91.74 28.73 -46.54
C LEU A 176 -92.84 27.68 -46.21
N ASN A 177 -94.07 28.18 -46.21
CA ASN A 177 -95.36 27.52 -45.95
C ASN A 177 -95.65 26.32 -46.87
N ASP A 178 -96.44 25.34 -46.40
CA ASP A 178 -97.84 25.19 -46.85
C ASP A 178 -98.59 24.07 -46.10
N SER A 179 -99.86 24.35 -45.86
CA SER A 179 -100.90 23.44 -45.37
C SER A 179 -101.20 22.32 -46.36
N VAL A 180 -101.56 21.10 -45.89
CA VAL A 180 -102.72 20.29 -46.34
C VAL A 180 -102.85 19.01 -45.49
N SER A 181 -103.99 18.96 -44.81
CA SER A 181 -104.91 17.85 -44.50
C SER A 181 -104.62 16.38 -44.91
N VAL A 182 -105.15 15.48 -44.06
CA VAL A 182 -105.65 14.10 -44.27
C VAL A 182 -104.71 12.92 -43.95
N GLY A 183 -105.09 12.15 -42.91
CA GLY A 183 -104.97 10.69 -42.91
C GLY A 183 -104.02 10.05 -41.90
N VAL A 184 -104.33 10.14 -40.59
CA VAL A 184 -103.68 9.33 -39.56
C VAL A 184 -104.02 7.86 -39.79
N SER A 185 -103.06 7.07 -40.28
CA SER A 185 -103.13 5.61 -40.26
C SER A 185 -102.61 5.09 -38.91
N ASP A 186 -103.38 4.22 -38.27
CA ASP A 186 -103.10 3.62 -36.94
C ASP A 186 -101.68 3.00 -36.80
N ALA A 187 -101.02 2.67 -37.92
CA ALA A 187 -99.64 2.17 -37.93
C ALA A 187 -98.61 3.19 -37.40
N LEU A 188 -98.81 4.49 -37.65
CA LEU A 188 -97.86 5.54 -37.26
C LEU A 188 -98.01 5.90 -35.78
N LEU A 189 -99.22 5.76 -35.22
CA LEU A 189 -99.46 5.88 -33.77
C LEU A 189 -98.85 4.71 -33.00
N ALA A 190 -98.84 3.50 -33.55
CA ALA A 190 -98.17 2.35 -32.96
C ALA A 190 -96.64 2.53 -32.94
N ASP A 191 -96.06 3.03 -34.04
CA ASP A 191 -94.61 3.25 -34.15
C ASP A 191 -94.13 4.42 -33.27
N LEU A 192 -94.93 5.48 -33.16
CA LEU A 192 -94.65 6.59 -32.25
C LEU A 192 -94.73 6.16 -30.78
N ARG A 193 -95.70 5.30 -30.42
CA ARG A 193 -95.77 4.70 -29.07
C ARG A 193 -94.54 3.83 -28.79
N ARG A 194 -94.08 3.05 -29.77
CA ARG A 194 -92.86 2.26 -29.65
C ARG A 194 -91.62 3.13 -29.44
N GLN A 195 -91.48 4.23 -30.18
CA GLN A 195 -90.38 5.19 -29.99
C GLN A 195 -90.43 5.88 -28.63
N VAL A 196 -91.61 6.25 -28.13
CA VAL A 196 -91.75 6.85 -26.80
C VAL A 196 -91.40 5.86 -25.70
N GLU A 197 -91.78 4.58 -25.84
CA GLU A 197 -91.40 3.50 -24.91
C GLU A 197 -89.88 3.26 -24.92
N GLU A 198 -89.27 3.25 -26.11
CA GLU A 198 -87.83 3.08 -26.29
C GLU A 198 -87.03 4.26 -25.72
N LEU A 199 -87.52 5.49 -25.91
CA LEU A 199 -86.95 6.69 -25.30
C LEU A 199 -87.11 6.69 -23.78
N ARG A 200 -88.26 6.26 -23.24
CA ARG A 200 -88.42 6.11 -21.78
C ARG A 200 -87.44 5.10 -21.21
N LYS A 201 -87.30 3.94 -21.87
CA LYS A 201 -86.33 2.91 -21.47
C LYS A 201 -84.88 3.40 -21.58
N SER A 202 -84.57 4.18 -22.59
CA SER A 202 -83.25 4.81 -22.73
C SER A 202 -82.99 5.84 -21.63
N ASN A 203 -84.01 6.62 -21.25
CA ASN A 203 -83.88 7.64 -20.21
C ASN A 203 -83.74 6.99 -18.82
N GLU A 204 -84.46 5.91 -18.54
CA GLU A 204 -84.32 5.12 -17.32
C GLU A 204 -82.93 4.48 -17.22
N ARG A 205 -82.42 3.91 -18.32
CA ARG A 205 -81.03 3.41 -18.38
C ARG A 205 -80.02 4.52 -18.09
N MET A 206 -80.22 5.70 -18.67
CA MET A 206 -79.33 6.85 -18.45
C MET A 206 -79.36 7.34 -17.00
N GLN A 207 -80.55 7.39 -16.38
CA GLN A 207 -80.68 7.73 -14.96
C GLN A 207 -80.02 6.68 -14.06
N SER A 208 -80.19 5.39 -14.35
CA SER A 208 -79.51 4.32 -13.60
C SER A 208 -77.98 4.38 -13.75
N ALA A 209 -77.48 4.72 -14.94
CA ALA A 209 -76.05 4.89 -15.20
C ALA A 209 -75.48 6.10 -14.45
N LEU A 210 -76.20 7.22 -14.40
CA LEU A 210 -75.81 8.39 -13.60
C LEU A 210 -75.77 8.07 -12.11
N GLN A 211 -76.75 7.31 -11.60
CA GLN A 211 -76.77 6.92 -10.19
C GLN A 211 -75.61 5.98 -9.84
N ASN A 212 -75.30 5.01 -10.71
CA ASN A 212 -74.15 4.12 -10.52
C ASN A 212 -72.84 4.92 -10.57
N ALA A 213 -72.68 5.83 -11.53
CA ALA A 213 -71.48 6.67 -11.63
C ALA A 213 -71.29 7.57 -10.40
N GLN A 214 -72.38 8.10 -9.82
CA GLN A 214 -72.31 8.85 -8.55
C GLN A 214 -71.91 7.96 -7.38
N SER A 215 -72.44 6.74 -7.30
CA SER A 215 -72.05 5.77 -6.27
C SER A 215 -70.58 5.37 -6.40
N ASP A 216 -70.10 5.15 -7.62
CA ASP A 216 -68.71 4.78 -7.88
C ASP A 216 -67.75 5.93 -7.56
N LEU A 217 -68.13 7.16 -7.88
CA LEU A 217 -67.36 8.35 -7.50
C LEU A 217 -67.26 8.47 -5.98
N GLN A 218 -68.36 8.25 -5.25
CA GLN A 218 -68.36 8.30 -3.79
C GLN A 218 -67.46 7.20 -3.20
N ASN A 219 -67.57 5.96 -3.70
CA ASN A 219 -66.72 4.85 -3.28
C ASN A 219 -65.23 5.11 -3.57
N ALA A 220 -64.91 5.74 -4.70
CA ALA A 220 -63.53 6.10 -5.06
C ALA A 220 -62.97 7.20 -4.14
N LEU A 221 -63.78 8.18 -3.75
CA LEU A 221 -63.40 9.22 -2.79
C LEU A 221 -63.13 8.62 -1.41
N ASP A 222 -64.01 7.74 -0.93
CA ASP A 222 -63.84 7.08 0.37
C ASP A 222 -62.60 6.17 0.38
N ALA A 223 -62.34 5.42 -0.71
CA ALA A 223 -61.13 4.62 -0.85
C ALA A 223 -59.84 5.48 -0.86
N LYS A 224 -59.89 6.68 -1.45
CA LYS A 224 -58.77 7.63 -1.43
C LYS A 224 -58.49 8.13 -0.01
N PHE A 225 -59.53 8.49 0.75
CA PHE A 225 -59.37 8.93 2.13
C PHE A 225 -58.80 7.83 3.05
N VAL A 226 -59.19 6.57 2.84
CA VAL A 226 -58.61 5.43 3.59
C VAL A 226 -57.12 5.28 3.29
N LYS A 227 -56.73 5.31 2.00
CA LYS A 227 -55.32 5.21 1.60
C LYS A 227 -54.48 6.38 2.10
N GLU A 228 -55.00 7.61 2.08
CA GLU A 228 -54.32 8.77 2.65
C GLU A 228 -54.12 8.65 4.18
N GLY A 229 -55.09 8.04 4.88
CA GLY A 229 -54.96 7.69 6.30
C GLY A 229 -53.84 6.69 6.58
N GLU A 230 -53.75 5.62 5.80
CA GLU A 230 -52.69 4.60 5.91
C GLU A 230 -51.30 5.18 5.64
N VAL A 231 -51.15 6.01 4.60
CA VAL A 231 -49.89 6.69 4.27
C VAL A 231 -49.47 7.62 5.40
N THR A 232 -50.41 8.29 6.05
CA THR A 232 -50.12 9.18 7.19
C THR A 232 -49.62 8.39 8.41
N ILE A 233 -50.16 7.21 8.66
CA ILE A 233 -49.70 6.30 9.73
C ILE A 233 -48.29 5.80 9.41
N LEU A 234 -48.01 5.41 8.18
CA LEU A 234 -46.68 4.95 7.75
C LEU A 234 -45.63 6.06 7.87
N ARG A 235 -45.95 7.30 7.45
CA ARG A 235 -45.04 8.45 7.61
C ARG A 235 -44.70 8.70 9.07
N LYS A 236 -45.71 8.68 9.96
CA LYS A 236 -45.48 8.80 11.42
C LYS A 236 -44.66 7.64 11.98
N GLY A 237 -44.84 6.43 11.45
CA GLY A 237 -44.02 5.26 11.81
C GLY A 237 -42.55 5.45 11.44
N ILE A 238 -42.27 5.86 10.20
CA ILE A 238 -40.91 6.12 9.71
C ILE A 238 -40.26 7.26 10.49
N GLU A 239 -40.97 8.36 10.71
CA GLU A 239 -40.49 9.51 11.50
C GLU A 239 -40.12 9.09 12.93
N LYS A 240 -40.97 8.28 13.58
CA LYS A 240 -40.69 7.73 14.91
C LYS A 240 -39.44 6.84 14.90
N THR A 241 -39.30 5.93 13.94
CA THR A 241 -38.11 5.06 13.85
C THR A 241 -36.84 5.85 13.55
N ALA A 242 -36.93 6.91 12.74
CA ALA A 242 -35.80 7.80 12.47
C ALA A 242 -35.40 8.58 13.73
N GLN A 243 -36.37 9.04 14.52
CA GLN A 243 -36.13 9.70 15.78
C GLN A 243 -35.50 8.75 16.81
N ASP A 244 -36.01 7.52 16.94
CA ASP A 244 -35.45 6.50 17.82
C ASP A 244 -34.00 6.16 17.42
N HIS A 245 -33.72 5.96 16.13
CA HIS A 245 -32.37 5.71 15.63
C HIS A 245 -31.42 6.90 15.89
N ALA A 246 -31.89 8.14 15.72
CA ALA A 246 -31.11 9.32 16.06
C ALA A 246 -30.76 9.38 17.56
N THR A 247 -31.69 8.99 18.45
CA THR A 247 -31.40 8.92 19.89
C THR A 247 -30.42 7.80 20.24
N GLN A 248 -30.47 6.66 19.55
CA GLN A 248 -29.50 5.57 19.75
C GLN A 248 -28.09 5.97 19.30
N ILE A 249 -27.95 6.63 18.14
CA ILE A 249 -26.66 7.17 17.67
C ILE A 249 -26.12 8.20 18.67
N ALA A 250 -26.98 9.08 19.20
CA ALA A 250 -26.56 10.05 20.20
C ALA A 250 -26.04 9.35 21.48
N ARG A 251 -26.72 8.31 21.95
CA ARG A 251 -26.27 7.50 23.11
C ARG A 251 -24.94 6.80 22.85
N LEU A 252 -24.75 6.20 21.68
CA LEU A 252 -23.50 5.55 21.31
C LEU A 252 -22.33 6.55 21.22
N LYS A 253 -22.57 7.75 20.70
CA LYS A 253 -21.56 8.81 20.66
C LYS A 253 -21.16 9.26 22.08
N THR A 254 -22.13 9.48 22.97
CA THR A 254 -21.85 9.85 24.36
C THR A 254 -21.11 8.73 25.10
N ALA A 255 -21.50 7.47 24.91
CA ALA A 255 -20.81 6.32 25.51
C ALA A 255 -19.36 6.18 24.99
N LYS A 256 -19.14 6.43 23.70
CA LYS A 256 -17.79 6.44 23.11
C LYS A 256 -16.93 7.56 23.69
N GLU A 257 -17.45 8.78 23.79
CA GLU A 257 -16.73 9.92 24.39
C GLU A 257 -16.40 9.67 25.88
N GLU A 258 -17.30 9.03 26.62
CA GLU A 258 -17.03 8.58 28.00
C GLU A 258 -15.94 7.50 28.06
N GLY A 259 -15.92 6.57 27.10
CA GLY A 259 -14.86 5.56 26.95
C GLY A 259 -13.49 6.19 26.66
N ASP A 260 -13.44 7.12 25.70
CA ASP A 260 -12.21 7.81 25.28
C ASP A 260 -11.65 8.66 26.44
N THR A 261 -12.51 9.33 27.20
CA THR A 261 -12.10 10.09 28.40
C THR A 261 -11.56 9.17 29.51
N LYS A 262 -12.17 8.00 29.75
CA LYS A 262 -11.65 6.99 30.69
C LYS A 262 -10.29 6.45 30.24
N GLN A 263 -10.13 6.13 28.96
CA GLN A 263 -8.85 5.66 28.41
C GLN A 263 -7.76 6.72 28.54
N HIS A 264 -8.08 8.00 28.31
CA HIS A 264 -7.15 9.11 28.50
C HIS A 264 -6.75 9.27 29.98
N VAL A 265 -7.68 9.12 30.92
CA VAL A 265 -7.37 9.15 32.36
C VAL A 265 -6.47 7.98 32.75
N LEU A 266 -6.75 6.76 32.25
CA LEU A 266 -5.94 5.57 32.54
C LEU A 266 -4.51 5.71 32.00
N LYS A 267 -4.34 6.22 30.77
CA LYS A 267 -3.02 6.50 30.19
C LYS A 267 -2.23 7.49 31.04
N LYS A 268 -2.89 8.55 31.52
CA LYS A 268 -2.28 9.55 32.40
C LYS A 268 -1.90 8.96 33.77
N GLN A 269 -2.71 8.06 34.32
CA GLN A 269 -2.37 7.33 35.56
C GLN A 269 -1.16 6.41 35.35
N PHE A 270 -1.11 5.68 34.24
CA PHE A 270 0.02 4.82 33.91
C PHE A 270 1.33 5.61 33.72
N GLU A 271 1.27 6.76 33.03
CA GLU A 271 2.41 7.68 32.92
C GLU A 271 2.88 8.19 34.29
N ALA A 272 1.95 8.57 35.18
CA ALA A 272 2.28 9.01 36.53
C ALA A 272 2.87 7.88 37.40
N GLU A 273 2.40 6.64 37.26
CA GLU A 273 2.98 5.48 37.93
C GLU A 273 4.38 5.15 37.39
N MET A 274 4.57 5.24 36.08
CA MET A 274 5.89 5.06 35.46
C MET A 274 6.88 6.12 35.94
N GLU A 275 6.46 7.39 36.03
CA GLU A 275 7.29 8.46 36.63
C GLU A 275 7.59 8.17 38.10
N ARG A 276 6.60 7.72 38.88
CA ARG A 276 6.81 7.33 40.28
C ARG A 276 7.84 6.21 40.39
N ILE A 277 7.71 5.13 39.62
CA ILE A 277 8.67 4.01 39.61
C ILE A 277 10.07 4.49 39.21
N LYS A 278 10.16 5.36 38.18
CA LYS A 278 11.43 5.94 37.75
C LYS A 278 12.08 6.78 38.85
N THR A 279 11.30 7.56 39.61
CA THR A 279 11.82 8.33 40.74
C THR A 279 12.24 7.43 41.90
N GLU A 280 11.48 6.39 42.23
CA GLU A 280 11.85 5.40 43.25
C GLU A 280 13.14 4.66 42.86
N PHE A 281 13.27 4.25 41.59
CA PHE A 281 14.48 3.64 41.06
C PHE A 281 15.70 4.58 41.14
N THR A 282 15.52 5.85 40.76
CA THR A 282 16.58 6.86 40.83
C THR A 282 17.01 7.11 42.28
N PHE A 283 16.06 7.18 43.22
CA PHE A 283 16.35 7.33 44.64
C PHE A 283 17.10 6.11 45.19
N LYS A 284 16.68 4.90 44.81
CA LYS A 284 17.35 3.65 45.21
C LYS A 284 18.76 3.54 44.61
N GLN A 285 18.96 4.02 43.38
CA GLN A 285 20.29 4.10 42.78
C GLN A 285 21.19 5.08 43.55
N GLN A 286 20.69 6.26 43.89
CA GLN A 286 21.44 7.22 44.72
C GLN A 286 21.71 6.69 46.13
N GLU A 287 20.79 5.91 46.71
CA GLU A 287 20.99 5.24 48.00
C GLU A 287 22.10 4.18 47.91
N LEU A 288 22.14 3.39 46.83
CA LEU A 288 23.22 2.42 46.60
C LEU A 288 24.57 3.13 46.38
N GLU A 289 24.60 4.17 45.54
CA GLU A 289 25.82 4.95 45.28
C GLU A 289 26.33 5.68 46.52
N SER A 290 25.45 6.19 47.37
CA SER A 290 25.82 6.85 48.64
C SER A 290 26.26 5.84 49.70
N ASN A 291 25.70 4.64 49.73
CA ASN A 291 26.19 3.55 50.58
C ASN A 291 27.58 3.06 50.15
N LEU A 292 27.85 2.98 48.84
CA LEU A 292 29.17 2.63 48.29
C LEU A 292 30.25 3.69 48.57
N ARG A 293 29.85 4.96 48.74
CA ARG A 293 30.78 6.07 49.04
C ARG A 293 31.02 6.31 50.53
N ARG A 294 30.45 5.51 51.44
CA ARG A 294 30.89 5.55 52.85
C ARG A 294 32.33 5.02 52.93
N PRO A 295 33.31 5.84 53.36
CA PRO A 295 34.68 5.37 53.52
C PRO A 295 34.70 4.23 54.55
N PRO A 296 35.48 3.16 54.33
CA PRO A 296 35.56 2.04 55.28
C PRO A 296 36.07 2.57 56.62
N GLY A 297 35.17 2.65 57.59
CA GLY A 297 35.50 2.99 58.97
C GLY A 297 36.56 2.02 59.49
N SER A 298 37.70 2.58 59.90
CA SER A 298 38.87 1.87 60.32
C SER A 298 38.57 0.84 61.40
N VAL A 299 39.09 -0.36 61.18
CA VAL A 299 39.22 -1.44 62.16
C VAL A 299 39.92 -0.93 63.43
N HIS A 300 39.20 -0.76 64.53
CA HIS A 300 39.80 -0.76 65.86
C HIS A 300 39.00 -1.64 66.84
N VAL A 301 39.60 -2.80 67.12
CA VAL A 301 39.85 -3.40 68.45
C VAL A 301 38.67 -3.51 69.44
N LYS A 302 38.10 -4.71 69.44
CA LYS A 302 37.74 -5.57 70.59
C LYS A 302 38.22 -5.11 71.99
N LYS A 303 37.31 -4.61 72.85
CA LYS A 303 37.29 -4.93 74.30
C LYS A 303 35.99 -4.48 75.01
N THR A 304 35.33 -5.47 75.60
CA THR A 304 34.46 -5.49 76.81
C THR A 304 34.12 -4.17 77.52
N ALA A 305 32.83 -3.93 77.77
CA ALA A 305 32.19 -3.87 79.11
C ALA A 305 31.00 -2.89 79.18
N MET A 306 29.81 -3.43 79.45
CA MET A 306 28.91 -3.05 80.57
C MET A 306 28.71 -1.55 80.88
N GLY A 307 27.50 -1.03 80.64
CA GLY A 307 26.97 0.18 81.29
C GLY A 307 25.94 1.00 80.47
N PRO A 308 24.74 1.30 81.00
CA PRO A 308 23.73 2.17 80.35
C PRO A 308 23.77 3.62 80.93
N PRO A 309 22.76 4.46 80.68
CA PRO A 309 22.60 5.45 79.60
C PRO A 309 22.75 6.91 80.09
N SER A 310 22.78 7.93 79.20
CA SER A 310 22.37 9.32 79.50
C SER A 310 22.40 10.25 78.27
N THR A 311 21.20 10.72 77.88
CA THR A 311 20.79 12.12 77.55
C THR A 311 21.60 13.04 76.59
N PRO A 312 20.94 14.06 76.01
CA PRO A 312 21.28 14.67 74.71
C PRO A 312 21.94 16.06 74.81
N VAL A 313 21.83 16.87 73.74
CA VAL A 313 22.10 18.34 73.59
C VAL A 313 23.50 18.63 72.91
N PRO A 314 23.79 19.81 72.30
CA PRO A 314 23.49 20.20 70.90
C PRO A 314 24.67 20.94 70.17
N VAL A 315 24.45 21.34 68.91
CA VAL A 315 25.11 22.41 68.07
C VAL A 315 26.63 22.69 68.16
N SER A 316 27.31 22.89 67.01
CA SER A 316 28.11 24.13 66.84
C SER A 316 28.34 24.57 65.39
N SER A 317 28.29 25.89 65.23
CA SER A 317 28.71 26.73 64.11
C SER A 317 30.24 26.89 64.04
N GLN A 318 30.74 27.30 62.87
CA GLN A 318 32.07 27.88 62.58
C GLN A 318 33.18 26.91 62.14
N MET A 319 33.45 26.87 60.83
CA MET A 319 34.81 26.74 60.30
C MET A 319 35.04 27.84 59.26
N ARG A 320 35.33 29.01 59.82
CA ARG A 320 36.06 30.12 59.20
C ARG A 320 37.56 29.81 59.35
N ALA A 321 38.33 30.20 58.35
CA ALA A 321 39.79 30.40 58.37
C ALA A 321 40.70 29.16 58.31
N TRP A 322 41.16 28.84 57.10
CA TRP A 322 42.55 28.48 56.84
C TRP A 322 43.01 29.20 55.54
N GLN A 323 43.70 30.34 55.72
CA GLN A 323 44.69 30.87 54.76
C GLN A 323 46.06 30.26 55.14
N PRO A 324 47.05 30.11 54.23
CA PRO A 324 47.94 31.22 53.78
C PRO A 324 48.34 31.09 52.29
N GLY A 325 48.90 32.05 51.56
CA GLY A 325 49.41 33.39 51.82
C GLY A 325 50.08 33.94 50.54
N ARG A 326 50.19 35.27 50.51
CA ARG A 326 50.92 36.18 49.59
C ARG A 326 52.27 35.63 49.08
N GLY A 327 52.81 35.97 47.90
CA GLY A 327 52.48 36.97 46.88
C GLY A 327 53.77 37.48 46.23
N THR A 328 53.80 37.82 44.93
CA THR A 328 54.70 38.83 44.33
C THR A 328 54.42 39.04 42.83
N ALA A 329 54.22 40.32 42.46
CA ALA A 329 54.56 41.02 41.22
C ALA A 329 54.22 40.47 39.82
N GLY A 330 53.53 41.29 39.00
CA GLY A 330 53.67 41.28 37.53
C GLY A 330 52.39 41.58 36.73
N PRO A 331 52.33 42.60 35.84
CA PRO A 331 51.06 43.18 35.38
C PRO A 331 50.67 42.86 33.92
N SER A 332 49.41 43.21 33.60
CA SER A 332 48.86 43.58 32.27
C SER A 332 48.44 42.44 31.33
N ILE A 333 47.12 42.36 31.02
CA ILE A 333 46.53 42.71 29.71
C ILE A 333 45.04 42.31 29.68
N LEU A 334 44.25 43.30 29.24
CA LEU A 334 42.88 43.37 28.73
C LEU A 334 42.03 42.09 28.57
N GLY A 335 40.85 42.12 29.18
CA GLY A 335 39.59 42.34 28.46
C GLY A 335 39.01 41.18 27.64
N SER A 336 38.07 40.44 28.25
CA SER A 336 36.87 39.97 27.53
C SER A 336 35.70 39.89 28.51
N GLU A 337 34.78 40.83 28.33
CA GLU A 337 33.52 40.98 29.02
C GLU A 337 32.53 39.96 28.44
N SER A 338 31.92 39.13 29.28
CA SER A 338 30.88 38.16 28.88
C SER A 338 29.51 38.60 29.43
N PRO A 339 28.40 38.44 28.65
CA PRO A 339 27.21 39.27 28.79
C PRO A 339 26.28 38.82 29.93
N ARG A 340 25.76 39.81 30.66
CA ARG A 340 24.73 39.65 31.68
C ARG A 340 23.39 39.24 31.04
N ARG A 341 22.86 38.11 31.51
CA ARG A 341 21.52 37.62 31.15
C ARG A 341 20.44 38.46 31.85
N PRO A 342 19.35 38.87 31.14
CA PRO A 342 18.31 39.72 31.70
C PRO A 342 17.40 38.97 32.68
N ARG A 343 17.02 39.65 33.77
CA ARG A 343 15.98 39.23 34.72
C ARG A 343 14.58 39.50 34.11
N PHE A 344 13.83 38.44 33.87
CA PHE A 344 12.36 38.41 33.89
C PHE A 344 12.00 37.50 35.07
N GLY A 345 11.00 37.70 35.91
CA GLY A 345 9.77 38.48 35.95
C GLY A 345 8.88 37.69 36.92
N GLU A 346 8.29 38.33 37.93
CA GLU A 346 7.57 37.68 39.03
C GLU A 346 6.33 36.92 38.52
N ILE A 347 6.16 35.66 38.98
CA ILE A 347 4.95 34.86 38.74
C ILE A 347 4.14 34.82 40.05
N PRO A 348 2.81 35.11 40.03
CA PRO A 348 1.99 35.17 41.24
C PRO A 348 1.79 33.80 41.90
N ARG A 349 1.85 33.79 43.23
CA ARG A 349 1.50 32.65 44.09
C ARG A 349 -0.02 32.47 44.09
N VAL A 350 -0.50 31.30 43.69
CA VAL A 350 -1.90 30.89 43.86
C VAL A 350 -2.00 30.00 45.10
N ASP A 351 -2.97 30.35 45.93
CA ASP A 351 -3.22 29.83 47.26
C ASP A 351 -3.69 28.37 47.27
N ARG A 352 -3.18 27.63 48.24
CA ARG A 352 -3.53 26.26 48.58
C ARG A 352 -4.68 26.29 49.61
N PRO A 353 -5.88 25.74 49.34
CA PRO A 353 -6.93 25.73 50.35
C PRO A 353 -6.64 24.70 51.45
N LYS A 354 -6.97 25.13 52.67
CA LYS A 354 -6.72 24.51 53.98
C LYS A 354 -7.69 23.35 54.26
N ASN A 355 -7.16 22.33 54.93
CA ASN A 355 -7.90 21.28 55.61
C ASN A 355 -8.78 21.84 56.74
N ALA A 356 -9.94 21.21 56.96
CA ALA A 356 -10.78 21.30 58.16
C ALA A 356 -11.53 19.94 58.33
N PRO A 357 -12.15 19.64 59.49
CA PRO A 357 -11.64 18.61 60.41
C PRO A 357 -12.59 17.42 60.63
N SER A 358 -12.04 16.35 61.21
CA SER A 358 -12.77 15.18 61.71
C SER A 358 -13.58 15.51 62.98
N VAL A 359 -14.79 14.93 63.10
CA VAL A 359 -15.44 14.68 64.39
C VAL A 359 -16.10 13.30 64.38
N ASP A 360 -15.76 12.54 65.42
CA ASP A 360 -16.16 11.18 65.80
C ASP A 360 -17.67 10.92 65.89
N ASN A 361 -18.08 9.64 65.81
CA ASN A 361 -18.84 9.03 66.91
C ASN A 361 -18.76 7.49 66.97
N ARG A 362 -18.41 7.05 68.19
CA ARG A 362 -18.46 5.72 68.85
C ARG A 362 -19.84 5.03 68.68
N SER A 363 -20.06 3.72 68.86
CA SER A 363 -19.59 2.74 69.86
C SER A 363 -20.17 1.35 69.56
N LEU A 364 -19.40 0.27 69.78
CA LEU A 364 -19.91 -1.08 70.09
C LEU A 364 -19.00 -1.77 71.13
N PRO A 365 -19.59 -2.55 72.05
CA PRO A 365 -18.99 -3.77 72.63
C PRO A 365 -19.95 -4.98 72.38
N PRO A 366 -19.74 -6.17 72.97
CA PRO A 366 -18.56 -7.04 73.05
C PRO A 366 -18.90 -8.50 72.67
N GLY A 367 -17.91 -9.38 72.43
CA GLY A 367 -18.16 -10.82 72.44
C GLY A 367 -17.00 -11.70 71.98
N PHE A 368 -16.42 -12.44 72.92
CA PHE A 368 -15.21 -13.26 72.81
C PHE A 368 -15.49 -14.72 72.40
N GLN A 369 -14.41 -15.40 71.94
CA GLN A 369 -14.09 -16.85 72.04
C GLN A 369 -14.77 -17.80 71.04
N ALA A 370 -14.12 -18.83 70.45
CA ALA A 370 -12.76 -19.37 70.58
C ALA A 370 -12.40 -20.35 69.41
N SER A 371 -11.09 -20.56 69.23
CA SER A 371 -10.37 -21.84 68.89
C SER A 371 -10.51 -22.56 67.52
N SER A 372 -9.40 -22.54 66.76
CA SER A 372 -8.52 -23.64 66.24
C SER A 372 -9.00 -25.12 66.32
N PRO A 373 -8.47 -26.11 65.52
CA PRO A 373 -7.07 -26.19 65.07
C PRO A 373 -6.70 -26.91 63.73
N ILE A 374 -5.39 -26.80 63.46
CA ILE A 374 -4.47 -27.43 62.50
C ILE A 374 -4.32 -28.96 62.64
N ARG A 375 -4.10 -29.71 61.53
CA ARG A 375 -3.21 -30.91 61.40
C ARG A 375 -3.19 -31.39 59.93
N SER A 376 -2.11 -31.55 59.16
CA SER A 376 -0.81 -32.26 59.21
C SER A 376 -0.83 -33.78 58.92
N GLN A 377 -0.06 -34.21 57.91
CA GLN A 377 0.71 -35.49 57.67
C GLN A 377 0.94 -35.64 56.15
N ARG A 378 2.15 -35.76 55.56
CA ARG A 378 3.36 -36.60 55.74
C ARG A 378 3.15 -38.10 55.45
N SER A 379 3.79 -38.61 54.38
CA SER A 379 4.83 -39.67 54.39
C SER A 379 4.72 -40.72 53.26
N GLN A 380 5.85 -40.93 52.55
CA GLN A 380 6.44 -42.23 52.10
C GLN A 380 5.66 -43.11 51.09
N HIS A 381 6.22 -44.04 50.30
CA HIS A 381 7.53 -44.47 49.77
C HIS A 381 7.19 -45.57 48.73
N ASP A 382 8.18 -46.07 47.99
CA ASP A 382 8.16 -47.28 47.12
C ASP A 382 7.55 -47.08 45.71
N GLY A 383 8.08 -47.60 44.60
CA GLY A 383 9.11 -48.59 44.34
C GLY A 383 8.74 -49.35 43.05
N GLU A 384 9.75 -49.84 42.31
CA GLU A 384 9.69 -50.89 41.27
C GLU A 384 9.63 -50.55 39.76
N LYS A 385 10.82 -50.70 39.17
CA LYS A 385 11.21 -51.37 37.91
C LYS A 385 10.14 -52.15 37.13
N GLY A 386 10.20 -52.02 35.79
CA GLY A 386 9.69 -53.03 34.86
C GLY A 386 10.24 -52.83 33.44
N ASN A 387 11.21 -53.66 33.05
CA ASN A 387 11.87 -53.74 31.75
C ASN A 387 11.35 -55.00 31.03
N THR A 388 10.78 -54.91 29.82
CA THR A 388 10.54 -56.10 28.96
C THR A 388 10.71 -55.77 27.47
N VAL A 389 11.26 -56.77 26.79
CA VAL A 389 11.74 -56.82 25.40
C VAL A 389 10.83 -57.76 24.59
N ALA A 390 10.83 -57.56 23.26
CA ALA A 390 10.24 -58.39 22.17
C ALA A 390 8.71 -58.20 21.98
N MET A 391 8.18 -58.14 20.76
CA MET A 391 8.45 -59.01 19.62
C MET A 391 7.96 -58.41 18.28
N GLU A 392 8.66 -58.84 17.24
CA GLU A 392 8.51 -58.67 15.79
C GLU A 392 7.09 -58.97 15.24
N SER A 393 6.56 -58.12 14.35
CA SER A 393 5.61 -58.55 13.32
C SER A 393 5.77 -57.74 12.03
N VAL A 394 5.92 -58.50 10.94
CA VAL A 394 6.14 -58.08 9.55
C VAL A 394 4.78 -57.92 8.85
N SER A 395 4.56 -56.82 8.13
CA SER A 395 3.65 -56.70 6.94
C SER A 395 3.69 -55.28 6.31
N PRO A 396 3.36 -55.12 5.00
CA PRO A 396 3.95 -54.12 4.09
C PRO A 396 3.15 -52.79 3.93
N PRO A 397 3.74 -51.76 3.28
CA PRO A 397 3.21 -50.40 3.34
C PRO A 397 2.09 -50.17 2.31
N ARG A 398 0.96 -49.63 2.78
CA ARG A 398 0.02 -48.91 1.92
C ARG A 398 0.44 -47.45 1.86
N THR A 399 0.64 -46.99 0.63
CA THR A 399 0.86 -45.60 0.23
C THR A 399 -0.25 -44.67 0.73
N PRO A 400 0.07 -43.54 1.39
CA PRO A 400 -0.80 -42.38 1.37
C PRO A 400 -0.34 -41.41 0.28
N VAL A 401 -1.31 -41.03 -0.55
CA VAL A 401 -1.24 -39.94 -1.51
C VAL A 401 -1.05 -38.64 -0.71
N ASN A 402 0.11 -38.00 -0.90
CA ASN A 402 0.40 -36.68 -0.33
C ASN A 402 -0.29 -35.60 -1.17
N HIS A 403 -1.37 -35.02 -0.64
CA HIS A 403 -1.79 -33.68 -1.01
C HIS A 403 -1.01 -32.69 -0.13
N SER A 404 0.00 -32.06 -0.70
CA SER A 404 0.80 -31.01 -0.06
C SER A 404 0.08 -29.67 -0.19
N SER A 405 -0.78 -29.34 0.77
CA SER A 405 -1.23 -27.96 0.99
C SER A 405 -0.21 -27.23 1.87
N TYR A 406 0.41 -26.22 1.28
CA TYR A 406 1.40 -25.35 1.93
C TYR A 406 0.73 -24.46 2.99
N HIS A 407 1.19 -24.56 4.24
CA HIS A 407 1.03 -23.51 5.25
C HIS A 407 2.43 -23.07 5.73
N PRO A 408 2.69 -21.76 5.90
CA PRO A 408 3.92 -21.27 6.52
C PRO A 408 3.93 -21.56 8.03
N PRO A 409 5.11 -21.70 8.66
CA PRO A 409 5.22 -21.92 10.11
C PRO A 409 4.82 -20.66 10.91
N PRO A 410 4.30 -20.83 12.14
CA PRO A 410 3.87 -19.71 12.99
C PRO A 410 5.05 -18.91 13.54
N SER A 411 4.88 -17.59 13.55
CA SER A 411 5.79 -16.60 14.12
C SER A 411 5.87 -16.74 15.64
N PHE A 412 7.06 -16.93 16.20
CA PHE A 412 7.29 -16.83 17.65
C PHE A 412 7.29 -15.35 18.10
N PRO A 413 6.70 -15.01 19.27
CA PRO A 413 6.81 -13.65 19.80
C PRO A 413 8.20 -13.44 20.41
N LEU A 414 9.01 -12.56 19.79
CA LEU A 414 10.22 -12.01 20.40
C LEU A 414 9.79 -11.05 21.52
N SER A 415 9.77 -11.53 22.75
CA SER A 415 9.72 -10.69 23.95
C SER A 415 11.05 -10.85 24.68
N ASN A 416 11.98 -9.93 24.40
CA ASN A 416 13.10 -9.51 25.27
C ASN A 416 13.94 -8.48 24.50
N ALA A 417 13.46 -7.23 24.46
CA ALA A 417 14.26 -6.09 24.01
C ALA A 417 14.85 -5.37 25.24
N VAL A 418 16.17 -5.46 25.36
CA VAL A 418 17.01 -4.61 26.20
C VAL A 418 16.79 -3.15 25.81
N HIS A 419 16.61 -2.29 26.82
CA HIS A 419 16.43 -0.84 26.72
C HIS A 419 17.37 -0.17 25.70
N GLN A 420 16.78 0.41 24.65
CA GLN A 420 17.35 1.54 23.91
C GLN A 420 16.36 2.71 23.93
N SER A 421 16.90 3.92 23.92
CA SER A 421 16.29 5.20 24.30
C SER A 421 15.09 5.65 23.44
N PRO A 422 14.25 6.60 23.92
CA PRO A 422 13.05 7.01 23.19
C PRO A 422 13.42 7.89 21.99
N ARG A 423 13.21 7.36 20.78
CA ARG A 423 13.20 8.12 19.52
C ARG A 423 11.76 8.51 19.17
N GLU A 424 11.57 9.77 18.80
CA GLU A 424 10.30 10.35 18.33
C GLU A 424 9.70 9.52 17.18
N GLN A 425 8.45 9.08 17.37
CA GLN A 425 7.63 8.44 16.35
C GLN A 425 7.23 9.49 15.30
N VAL A 426 7.83 9.40 14.11
CA VAL A 426 7.35 10.09 12.91
C VAL A 426 6.51 9.07 12.13
N ASP A 427 5.21 9.29 12.15
CA ASP A 427 4.16 8.40 11.62
C ASP A 427 3.96 8.59 10.10
N VAL A 428 5.04 8.47 9.32
CA VAL A 428 5.03 8.79 7.89
C VAL A 428 5.71 7.68 7.09
N PHE A 429 4.93 7.05 6.20
CA PHE A 429 5.31 6.06 5.17
C PHE A 429 5.70 4.64 5.59
N ALA A 430 5.93 4.34 6.87
CA ALA A 430 6.05 2.95 7.29
C ALA A 430 4.68 2.26 7.09
N ALA A 431 4.64 1.30 6.17
CA ALA A 431 3.50 0.41 6.01
C ALA A 431 3.13 -0.15 7.39
N ARG A 432 1.99 0.29 7.91
CA ARG A 432 1.27 -0.40 8.97
C ARG A 432 0.92 -1.75 8.35
N ILE A 433 1.74 -2.77 8.61
CA ILE A 433 1.33 -4.16 8.45
C ILE A 433 0.28 -4.33 9.54
N GLU A 434 -0.95 -3.91 9.23
CA GLU A 434 -2.08 -4.05 10.12
C GLU A 434 -2.33 -5.54 10.26
N ASP A 435 -2.02 -6.03 11.45
CA ASP A 435 -2.55 -7.27 12.00
C ASP A 435 -4.06 -7.23 11.81
N ARG A 436 -4.53 -8.06 10.89
CA ARG A 436 -5.91 -8.08 10.40
C ARG A 436 -6.77 -8.75 11.46
N GLY A 437 -7.04 -8.03 12.54
CA GLY A 437 -8.05 -8.39 13.53
C GLY A 437 -9.41 -8.40 12.84
N GLY A 438 -9.85 -9.58 12.41
CA GLY A 438 -11.19 -9.77 11.87
C GLY A 438 -12.23 -9.47 12.94
N SER A 439 -12.92 -8.34 12.83
CA SER A 439 -14.22 -8.18 13.46
C SER A 439 -15.21 -9.05 12.69
N GLY A 440 -15.33 -10.31 13.12
CA GLY A 440 -16.47 -11.15 12.73
C GLY A 440 -17.75 -10.51 13.27
N ASP A 441 -18.71 -10.32 12.36
CA ASP A 441 -20.11 -10.00 12.68
C ASP A 441 -20.68 -11.13 13.56
N PHE A 442 -20.64 -10.94 14.89
CA PHE A 442 -21.45 -11.72 15.82
C PHE A 442 -22.75 -10.96 16.08
N ALA A 443 -23.87 -11.60 15.76
CA ALA A 443 -25.20 -11.12 16.14
C ALA A 443 -25.27 -10.92 17.67
N PRO A 444 -25.99 -9.89 18.16
CA PRO A 444 -26.04 -9.58 19.58
C PRO A 444 -26.80 -10.67 20.31
N ILE A 445 -26.09 -11.46 21.12
CA ILE A 445 -26.70 -12.29 22.17
C ILE A 445 -27.01 -11.36 23.34
N ASP A 446 -28.29 -11.15 23.58
CA ASP A 446 -28.84 -10.41 24.72
C ASP A 446 -28.64 -11.28 25.98
N VAL A 447 -27.56 -11.04 26.72
CA VAL A 447 -27.31 -11.64 28.03
C VAL A 447 -27.71 -10.63 29.10
N ASP A 448 -28.82 -10.92 29.77
CA ASP A 448 -29.34 -10.20 30.93
C ASP A 448 -28.41 -10.43 32.14
N ILE A 449 -27.47 -9.51 32.36
CA ILE A 449 -26.56 -9.51 33.51
C ILE A 449 -27.19 -8.69 34.63
N SER A 450 -27.72 -9.39 35.62
CA SER A 450 -28.24 -8.85 36.86
C SER A 450 -27.18 -8.01 37.58
N ALA A 451 -27.47 -6.72 37.74
CA ALA A 451 -26.72 -5.78 38.55
C ALA A 451 -27.11 -5.94 40.03
N ASP A 452 -26.31 -6.65 40.82
CA ASP A 452 -26.20 -6.43 42.27
C ASP A 452 -25.05 -7.29 42.84
N VAL A 453 -23.86 -6.69 42.98
CA VAL A 453 -22.77 -7.21 43.81
C VAL A 453 -22.06 -6.02 44.44
N ASP A 454 -22.45 -5.72 45.68
CA ASP A 454 -21.77 -4.78 46.56
C ASP A 454 -20.38 -5.30 46.91
N ILE A 455 -19.34 -4.58 46.46
CA ILE A 455 -17.95 -4.88 46.79
C ILE A 455 -17.63 -4.23 48.14
N GLU A 456 -17.87 -4.98 49.21
CA GLU A 456 -17.42 -4.65 50.56
C GLU A 456 -15.89 -4.78 50.66
N GLY A 457 -15.26 -3.68 51.08
CA GLY A 457 -13.81 -3.55 51.25
C GLY A 457 -13.26 -4.42 52.38
N ALA A 458 -12.75 -5.60 52.03
CA ALA A 458 -11.90 -6.40 52.89
C ALA A 458 -10.44 -5.94 52.74
N ASN A 459 -9.90 -5.32 53.80
CA ASN A 459 -8.46 -5.12 54.00
C ASN A 459 -7.77 -6.49 54.16
N LEU A 460 -7.49 -7.15 53.05
CA LEU A 460 -6.55 -8.25 52.99
C LEU A 460 -5.14 -7.66 53.06
N ILE A 461 -4.48 -7.88 54.18
CA ILE A 461 -3.04 -7.69 54.32
C ILE A 461 -2.38 -8.59 53.27
N LEU A 462 -1.97 -7.95 52.17
CA LEU A 462 -1.26 -8.54 51.05
C LEU A 462 0.08 -9.06 51.59
N ALA A 463 0.09 -10.31 52.07
CA ALA A 463 1.32 -11.05 52.24
C ALA A 463 1.95 -11.10 50.86
N LYS A 464 3.06 -10.37 50.71
CA LYS A 464 3.89 -10.31 49.51
C LYS A 464 4.27 -11.75 49.15
N VAL A 465 3.48 -12.37 48.28
CA VAL A 465 3.84 -13.62 47.61
C VAL A 465 5.01 -13.22 46.73
N GLU A 466 6.22 -13.49 47.20
CA GLU A 466 7.40 -13.47 46.35
C GLU A 466 7.17 -14.57 45.32
N GLU A 467 6.62 -14.19 44.17
CA GLU A 467 6.69 -15.01 42.96
C GLU A 467 8.17 -15.33 42.77
N GLU A 468 8.53 -16.59 43.01
CA GLU A 468 9.80 -17.14 42.58
C GLU A 468 9.80 -17.04 41.05
N VAL A 469 10.26 -15.91 40.54
CA VAL A 469 10.50 -15.71 39.11
C VAL A 469 11.49 -16.78 38.70
N GLU A 470 10.97 -17.82 38.04
CA GLU A 470 11.74 -18.91 37.49
C GLU A 470 12.86 -18.28 36.65
N ARG A 471 14.10 -18.40 37.13
CA ARG A 471 15.25 -17.82 36.45
C ARG A 471 15.43 -18.59 35.16
N ILE A 472 14.89 -18.05 34.07
CA ILE A 472 15.09 -18.59 32.73
C ILE A 472 16.60 -18.64 32.50
N GLU A 473 17.13 -19.86 32.36
CA GLU A 473 18.54 -20.06 32.06
C GLU A 473 18.87 -19.33 30.75
N PRO A 474 19.90 -18.46 30.74
CA PRO A 474 20.23 -17.70 29.54
C PRO A 474 20.54 -18.66 28.39
N LEU A 475 19.90 -18.43 27.25
CA LEU A 475 20.06 -19.27 26.08
C LEU A 475 21.53 -19.30 25.64
N ASN A 476 22.11 -20.50 25.55
CA ASN A 476 23.47 -20.66 25.06
C ASN A 476 23.50 -20.55 23.53
N TRP A 477 23.78 -19.35 23.02
CA TRP A 477 23.85 -19.07 21.58
C TRP A 477 24.85 -19.93 20.81
N THR A 478 25.91 -20.41 21.48
CA THR A 478 26.83 -21.37 20.86
C THR A 478 26.10 -22.65 20.52
N ILE A 479 25.33 -23.23 21.46
CA ILE A 479 24.55 -24.45 21.19
C ILE A 479 23.52 -24.21 20.07
N VAL A 480 22.88 -23.02 20.05
CA VAL A 480 21.93 -22.64 19.00
C VAL A 480 22.61 -22.60 17.63
N LEU A 481 23.79 -21.98 17.51
CA LEU A 481 24.58 -21.94 16.27
C LEU A 481 24.90 -23.36 15.77
N HIS A 482 25.39 -24.22 16.65
CA HIS A 482 25.74 -25.60 16.31
C HIS A 482 24.52 -26.38 15.83
N ARG A 483 23.42 -26.28 16.58
CA ARG A 483 22.16 -26.92 16.23
C ARG A 483 21.68 -26.43 14.87
N ALA A 484 21.65 -25.12 14.64
CA ALA A 484 21.20 -24.53 13.39
C ALA A 484 22.01 -25.06 12.20
N ILE A 485 23.34 -25.10 12.28
CA ILE A 485 24.21 -25.63 11.20
C ILE A 485 23.93 -27.12 10.93
N LEU A 486 23.79 -27.92 11.98
CA LEU A 486 23.63 -29.38 11.85
C LEU A 486 22.22 -29.82 11.47
N THR A 487 21.19 -29.05 11.84
CA THR A 487 19.78 -29.41 11.61
C THR A 487 19.16 -28.71 10.40
N HIS A 488 19.83 -27.73 9.79
CA HIS A 488 19.32 -27.05 8.62
C HIS A 488 19.24 -27.99 7.40
N ASN A 489 18.06 -28.11 6.81
CA ASN A 489 17.85 -28.85 5.57
C ASN A 489 17.44 -27.87 4.46
N ALA A 490 18.23 -27.82 3.39
CA ALA A 490 17.92 -27.00 2.23
C ALA A 490 16.59 -27.43 1.59
N GLU A 491 15.89 -26.49 0.96
CA GLU A 491 14.58 -26.74 0.35
C GLU A 491 14.64 -27.96 -0.62
N GLY A 492 13.78 -28.95 -0.39
CA GLY A 492 13.71 -30.17 -1.18
C GLY A 492 14.76 -31.26 -0.83
N SER A 493 15.73 -30.97 0.04
CA SER A 493 16.70 -31.96 0.51
C SER A 493 16.23 -32.67 1.78
N ARG A 494 16.46 -33.99 1.84
CA ARG A 494 16.33 -34.79 3.08
C ARG A 494 17.63 -34.88 3.88
N VAL A 495 18.73 -34.47 3.27
CA VAL A 495 20.08 -34.52 3.85
C VAL A 495 20.39 -33.15 4.46
N PRO A 496 20.98 -33.11 5.67
CA PRO A 496 21.46 -31.88 6.26
C PRO A 496 22.34 -31.08 5.30
N THR A 497 22.11 -29.78 5.26
CA THR A 497 22.77 -28.85 4.33
C THR A 497 24.27 -28.90 4.49
N PHE A 498 24.75 -28.93 5.74
CA PHE A 498 26.17 -29.05 6.03
C PHE A 498 26.76 -30.37 5.51
N GLN A 499 26.00 -31.47 5.56
CA GLN A 499 26.42 -32.75 4.99
C GLN A 499 26.49 -32.68 3.46
N LEU A 500 25.55 -32.01 2.79
CA LEU A 500 25.66 -31.77 1.34
C LEU A 500 26.93 -30.99 1.00
N LEU A 501 27.22 -29.93 1.75
CA LEU A 501 28.42 -29.11 1.55
C LEU A 501 29.71 -29.91 1.75
N MET A 502 29.76 -30.86 2.69
CA MET A 502 30.92 -31.75 2.86
C MET A 502 31.18 -32.67 1.65
N THR A 503 30.18 -32.94 0.81
CA THR A 503 30.32 -33.82 -0.37
C THR A 503 30.76 -33.09 -1.64
N VAL A 504 30.91 -31.77 -1.60
CA VAL A 504 31.20 -30.96 -2.78
C VAL A 504 32.66 -31.12 -3.20
N SER A 505 32.88 -31.47 -4.46
CA SER A 505 34.22 -31.50 -5.08
C SER A 505 34.49 -30.19 -5.82
N VAL A 506 35.56 -29.49 -5.43
CA VAL A 506 36.04 -28.26 -6.08
C VAL A 506 37.16 -28.63 -7.06
N SER A 507 37.07 -28.14 -8.31
CA SER A 507 37.97 -28.57 -9.39
C SER A 507 39.35 -27.93 -9.32
N ASP A 508 39.43 -26.65 -8.93
CA ASP A 508 40.69 -25.94 -8.79
C ASP A 508 41.39 -26.31 -7.47
N PRO A 509 42.64 -26.82 -7.48
CA PRO A 509 43.34 -27.29 -6.28
C PRO A 509 43.52 -26.22 -5.20
N ASP A 510 43.74 -24.96 -5.58
CA ASP A 510 43.95 -23.89 -4.60
C ASP A 510 42.64 -23.55 -3.89
N HIS A 511 41.54 -23.45 -4.65
CA HIS A 511 40.20 -23.27 -4.10
C HIS A 511 39.72 -24.50 -3.31
N ALA A 512 40.06 -25.71 -3.74
CA ALA A 512 39.73 -26.94 -3.03
C ALA A 512 40.43 -26.99 -1.67
N ARG A 513 41.68 -26.54 -1.58
CA ARG A 513 42.42 -26.43 -0.32
C ARG A 513 41.79 -25.39 0.62
N SER A 514 41.42 -24.21 0.09
CA SER A 514 40.73 -23.18 0.89
C SER A 514 39.38 -23.69 1.40
N TYR A 515 38.60 -24.35 0.54
CA TYR A 515 37.31 -24.96 0.89
C TYR A 515 37.45 -26.06 1.96
N SER A 516 38.43 -26.95 1.80
CA SER A 516 38.70 -28.01 2.79
C SER A 516 39.17 -27.45 4.12
N ASN A 517 40.00 -26.40 4.12
CA ASN A 517 40.43 -25.74 5.35
C ASN A 517 39.24 -25.12 6.08
N ALA A 518 38.34 -24.45 5.35
CA ALA A 518 37.14 -23.86 5.90
C ALA A 518 36.20 -24.90 6.52
N LEU A 519 35.97 -26.03 5.84
CA LEU A 519 35.21 -27.15 6.38
C LEU A 519 35.84 -27.70 7.66
N SER A 520 37.18 -27.88 7.69
CA SER A 520 37.90 -28.34 8.88
C SER A 520 37.75 -27.36 10.04
N MET A 521 37.80 -26.04 9.80
CA MET A 521 37.59 -25.03 10.85
C MET A 521 36.18 -25.11 11.45
N ILE A 522 35.16 -25.29 10.62
CA ILE A 522 33.77 -25.46 11.10
C ILE A 522 33.66 -26.76 11.89
N LEU A 523 34.18 -27.87 11.38
CA LEU A 523 34.16 -29.17 12.08
C LEU A 523 34.91 -29.12 13.43
N ASP A 524 36.05 -28.43 13.50
CA ASP A 524 36.79 -28.23 14.75
C ASP A 524 35.99 -27.40 15.76
N VAL A 525 35.27 -26.37 15.29
CA VAL A 525 34.33 -25.63 16.15
C VAL A 525 33.22 -26.58 16.64
N LEU A 526 32.60 -27.34 15.73
CA LEU A 526 31.49 -28.24 16.03
C LEU A 526 31.88 -29.43 16.93
N ALA A 527 33.13 -29.91 16.87
CA ALA A 527 33.60 -31.02 17.69
C ALA A 527 33.91 -30.60 19.14
N ASN A 528 34.22 -29.33 19.38
CA ASN A 528 34.69 -28.82 20.67
C ASN A 528 33.58 -28.28 21.59
N ILE A 529 32.31 -28.66 21.37
CA ILE A 529 31.14 -28.21 22.15
C ILE A 529 31.23 -28.54 23.66
N PRO A 530 31.53 -29.78 24.09
CA PRO A 530 31.29 -30.19 25.49
C PRO A 530 32.29 -29.61 26.49
N ASN A 531 33.43 -29.12 26.03
CA ASN A 531 34.60 -28.91 26.88
C ASN A 531 34.74 -27.49 27.43
N HIS A 532 33.93 -26.52 26.96
CA HIS A 532 34.13 -25.11 27.30
C HIS A 532 32.82 -24.35 27.55
N VAL A 533 32.29 -24.46 28.77
CA VAL A 533 31.20 -23.60 29.29
C VAL A 533 31.55 -22.10 29.20
N ASN A 534 32.85 -21.77 29.08
CA ASN A 534 33.35 -20.40 29.00
C ASN A 534 33.87 -19.99 27.60
N ARG A 535 33.59 -20.76 26.54
CA ARG A 535 34.04 -20.34 25.20
C ARG A 535 33.23 -19.11 24.77
N ASP A 536 33.95 -18.08 24.38
CA ASP A 536 33.36 -16.86 23.85
C ASP A 536 32.56 -17.17 22.58
N PHE A 537 31.26 -16.86 22.62
CA PHE A 537 30.34 -17.05 21.51
C PHE A 537 30.81 -16.24 20.29
N ASP A 538 31.26 -14.99 20.51
CA ASP A 538 31.64 -14.09 19.43
C ASP A 538 32.82 -14.62 18.64
N GLN A 539 33.83 -15.16 19.34
CA GLN A 539 34.98 -15.78 18.68
C GLN A 539 34.58 -17.04 17.90
N THR A 540 33.67 -17.84 18.45
CA THR A 540 33.20 -19.06 17.80
C THR A 540 32.39 -18.74 16.55
N ALA A 541 31.45 -17.81 16.65
CA ALA A 541 30.64 -17.34 15.53
C ALA A 541 31.50 -16.66 14.46
N ARG A 542 32.51 -15.85 14.84
CA ARG A 542 33.45 -15.23 13.90
C ARG A 542 34.22 -16.26 13.07
N THR A 543 34.81 -17.28 13.71
CA THR A 543 35.53 -18.35 13.00
C THR A 543 34.62 -19.11 12.03
N VAL A 544 33.36 -19.36 12.43
CA VAL A 544 32.37 -20.01 11.55
C VAL A 544 31.98 -19.11 10.38
N CYS A 545 31.76 -17.81 10.61
CA CYS A 545 31.46 -16.83 9.55
C CYS A 545 32.59 -16.73 8.52
N GLU A 546 33.84 -16.60 8.97
CA GLU A 546 35.02 -16.54 8.10
C GLU A 546 35.13 -17.81 7.24
N ALA A 547 34.96 -18.98 7.84
CA ALA A 547 34.95 -20.25 7.12
C ALA A 547 33.81 -20.33 6.08
N PHE A 548 32.59 -19.89 6.42
CA PHE A 548 31.51 -19.86 5.43
C PHE A 548 31.78 -18.85 4.30
N CYS A 549 32.40 -17.70 4.57
CA CYS A 549 32.83 -16.75 3.55
C CYS A 549 33.89 -17.35 2.62
N ASP A 550 34.83 -18.13 3.16
CA ASP A 550 35.83 -18.89 2.38
C ASP A 550 35.16 -19.91 1.46
N MET A 551 34.22 -20.68 2.01
CA MET A 551 33.44 -21.66 1.25
C MET A 551 32.65 -20.99 0.12
N ALA A 552 31.92 -19.90 0.42
CA ALA A 552 31.15 -19.17 -0.57
C ALA A 552 32.04 -18.63 -1.71
N SER A 553 33.21 -18.07 -1.36
CA SER A 553 34.18 -17.58 -2.34
C SER A 553 34.67 -18.71 -3.26
N ALA A 554 35.07 -19.84 -2.70
CA ALA A 554 35.57 -20.99 -3.46
C ALA A 554 34.48 -21.61 -4.36
N LEU A 555 33.25 -21.76 -3.85
CA LEU A 555 32.11 -22.27 -4.61
C LEU A 555 31.72 -21.33 -5.77
N ALA A 556 31.74 -20.01 -5.53
CA ALA A 556 31.48 -19.01 -6.57
C ALA A 556 32.58 -18.97 -7.64
N LEU A 557 33.84 -19.20 -7.28
CA LEU A 557 34.97 -19.25 -8.22
C LEU A 557 34.93 -20.49 -9.13
N ASN A 558 34.28 -21.57 -8.69
CA ASN A 558 34.15 -22.82 -9.43
C ASN A 558 32.75 -23.01 -10.06
N SER A 559 31.89 -21.99 -10.01
CA SER A 559 30.51 -22.01 -10.53
C SER A 559 29.70 -23.22 -10.06
N THR A 560 29.90 -23.69 -8.83
CA THR A 560 29.12 -24.80 -8.24
C THR A 560 27.78 -24.27 -7.70
N ILE A 561 26.89 -23.92 -8.64
CA ILE A 561 25.65 -23.16 -8.41
C ILE A 561 24.78 -23.78 -7.30
N SER A 562 24.51 -25.08 -7.35
CA SER A 562 23.63 -25.75 -6.38
C SER A 562 24.18 -25.69 -4.96
N SER A 563 25.46 -26.01 -4.77
CA SER A 563 26.11 -25.96 -3.46
C SER A 563 26.16 -24.54 -2.90
N LEU A 564 26.45 -23.56 -3.76
CA LEU A 564 26.46 -22.15 -3.38
C LEU A 564 25.07 -21.68 -2.94
N ALA A 565 24.02 -22.08 -3.67
CA ALA A 565 22.65 -21.78 -3.30
C ALA A 565 22.28 -22.35 -1.93
N THR A 566 22.63 -23.61 -1.66
CA THR A 566 22.38 -24.23 -0.35
C THR A 566 23.17 -23.57 0.79
N LEU A 567 24.38 -23.08 0.51
CA LEU A 567 25.16 -22.32 1.49
C LEU A 567 24.52 -20.96 1.80
N PHE A 568 24.03 -20.25 0.77
CA PHE A 568 23.32 -18.98 0.98
C PHE A 568 21.99 -19.16 1.72
N ASP A 569 21.29 -20.26 1.49
CA ASP A 569 20.09 -20.62 2.26
C ASP A 569 20.42 -20.79 3.76
N LEU A 570 21.47 -21.58 4.06
CA LEU A 570 21.96 -21.74 5.43
C LEU A 570 22.38 -20.41 6.06
N LEU A 571 23.14 -19.57 5.34
CA LEU A 571 23.56 -18.26 5.86
C LEU A 571 22.38 -17.32 6.11
N THR A 572 21.34 -17.39 5.28
CA THR A 572 20.09 -16.64 5.47
C THR A 572 19.43 -17.09 6.76
N ASN A 573 19.30 -18.39 6.97
CA ASN A 573 18.70 -18.95 8.20
C ASN A 573 19.50 -18.55 9.45
N LEU A 574 20.83 -18.65 9.41
CA LEU A 574 21.70 -18.25 10.52
C LEU A 574 21.56 -16.75 10.83
N THR A 575 21.40 -15.92 9.81
CA THR A 575 21.20 -14.46 9.97
C THR A 575 19.89 -14.15 10.69
N TYR A 576 18.84 -14.94 10.45
CA TYR A 576 17.55 -14.79 11.16
C TYR A 576 17.57 -15.39 12.58
N MET A 577 18.25 -16.51 12.77
CA MET A 577 18.21 -17.25 14.04
C MET A 577 19.17 -16.71 15.10
N ILE A 578 20.26 -16.07 14.68
CA ILE A 578 21.37 -15.72 15.57
C ILE A 578 21.54 -14.20 15.60
N PRO A 579 21.39 -13.56 16.78
CA PRO A 579 21.59 -12.12 16.93
C PRO A 579 22.99 -11.70 16.47
N SER A 580 23.07 -10.56 15.78
CA SER A 580 24.33 -9.98 15.31
C SER A 580 25.17 -10.87 14.37
N PHE A 581 24.64 -12.00 13.88
CA PHE A 581 25.39 -12.86 12.95
C PHE A 581 25.77 -12.12 11.65
N HIS A 582 24.89 -11.23 11.18
CA HIS A 582 25.15 -10.35 10.04
C HIS A 582 26.35 -9.40 10.25
N THR A 583 26.60 -8.90 11.48
CA THR A 583 27.76 -8.03 11.74
C THR A 583 29.06 -8.82 11.60
N LEU A 584 29.07 -10.07 12.08
CA LEU A 584 30.21 -10.97 11.96
C LEU A 584 30.45 -11.37 10.49
N LEU A 585 29.40 -11.68 9.73
CA LEU A 585 29.51 -11.97 8.29
C LEU A 585 30.12 -10.79 7.50
N LEU A 586 29.77 -9.55 7.87
CA LEU A 586 30.26 -8.34 7.22
C LEU A 586 31.60 -7.84 7.79
N SER A 587 32.11 -8.43 8.86
CA SER A 587 33.39 -8.02 9.47
C SER A 587 34.63 -8.54 8.74
N SER A 588 34.48 -9.64 7.98
CA SER A 588 35.59 -10.27 7.25
C SER A 588 35.91 -9.51 5.97
N LYS A 589 37.08 -8.88 5.89
CA LYS A 589 37.57 -8.14 4.71
C LYS A 589 38.39 -9.05 3.78
N VAL A 590 38.40 -8.76 2.48
CA VAL A 590 39.21 -9.50 1.48
C VAL A 590 40.70 -9.18 1.63
N SER A 591 41.01 -7.92 1.91
CA SER A 591 42.36 -7.39 2.06
C SER A 591 42.33 -6.24 3.06
N ASP A 592 43.43 -5.99 3.77
CA ASP A 592 43.56 -4.84 4.67
C ASP A 592 43.38 -3.48 3.96
N GLN A 593 43.49 -3.46 2.62
CA GLN A 593 43.32 -2.25 1.81
C GLN A 593 41.91 -2.07 1.25
N ASP A 594 41.10 -3.13 1.18
CA ASP A 594 39.75 -3.07 0.61
C ASP A 594 38.72 -3.05 1.72
N ASP A 595 37.89 -2.01 1.77
CA ASP A 595 36.83 -1.87 2.76
C ASP A 595 35.63 -2.79 2.47
N THR A 596 35.60 -3.44 1.31
CA THR A 596 34.51 -4.34 0.92
C THR A 596 34.59 -5.67 1.69
N PRO A 597 33.54 -6.06 2.44
CA PRO A 597 33.49 -7.37 3.06
C PRO A 597 33.54 -8.49 2.04
N ARG A 598 34.22 -9.57 2.38
CA ARG A 598 34.43 -10.73 1.50
C ARG A 598 33.13 -11.38 1.03
N LEU A 599 32.14 -11.46 1.92
CA LEU A 599 30.81 -11.98 1.55
C LEU A 599 30.15 -11.08 0.50
N LEU A 600 30.18 -9.76 0.70
CA LEU A 600 29.58 -8.81 -0.25
C LEU A 600 30.31 -8.83 -1.59
N PHE A 601 31.65 -8.91 -1.59
CA PHE A 601 32.42 -9.10 -2.81
C PHE A 601 31.99 -10.36 -3.58
N THR A 602 31.79 -11.47 -2.84
CA THR A 602 31.31 -12.73 -3.42
C THR A 602 29.89 -12.60 -3.97
N LEU A 603 28.97 -11.98 -3.24
CA LEU A 603 27.59 -11.75 -3.68
C LEU A 603 27.53 -10.85 -4.92
N CYS A 604 28.30 -9.75 -4.95
CA CYS A 604 28.45 -8.88 -6.12
C CYS A 604 28.97 -9.67 -7.33
N LYS A 605 29.95 -10.55 -7.12
CA LYS A 605 30.47 -11.42 -8.18
C LYS A 605 29.39 -12.37 -8.71
N VAL A 606 28.68 -13.07 -7.81
CA VAL A 606 27.59 -14.00 -8.18
C VAL A 606 26.50 -13.29 -8.97
N ILE A 607 26.10 -12.09 -8.56
CA ILE A 607 25.09 -11.30 -9.28
C ILE A 607 25.56 -10.97 -10.70
N ARG A 608 26.80 -10.47 -10.85
CA ARG A 608 27.34 -10.06 -12.14
C ARG A 608 27.63 -11.20 -13.10
N ASP A 609 28.19 -12.28 -12.58
CA ASP A 609 28.77 -13.35 -13.40
C ASP A 609 27.75 -14.47 -13.63
N GLU A 610 27.08 -14.94 -12.56
CA GLU A 610 26.20 -16.11 -12.62
C GLU A 610 24.74 -15.71 -12.90
N LEU A 611 24.20 -14.75 -12.13
CA LEU A 611 22.78 -14.36 -12.24
C LEU A 611 22.49 -13.54 -13.50
N ARG A 612 23.52 -13.07 -14.20
CA ARG A 612 23.36 -12.38 -15.49
C ARG A 612 22.70 -13.26 -16.56
N GLY A 613 22.85 -14.59 -16.47
CA GLY A 613 22.22 -15.54 -17.39
C GLY A 613 20.73 -15.83 -17.13
N LEU A 614 20.17 -15.33 -16.02
CA LEU A 614 18.81 -15.63 -15.59
C LEU A 614 17.77 -14.75 -16.33
N ASN A 615 17.18 -15.24 -17.41
CA ASN A 615 16.17 -14.50 -18.20
C ASN A 615 14.81 -15.20 -18.19
N MET A 616 13.73 -14.46 -18.47
CA MET A 616 12.35 -14.98 -18.58
C MET A 616 12.23 -16.25 -19.43
N THR A 617 12.95 -16.34 -20.56
CA THR A 617 12.87 -17.47 -21.49
C THR A 617 13.53 -18.74 -20.98
N ASN A 618 14.47 -18.61 -20.04
CA ASN A 618 15.35 -19.70 -19.62
C ASN A 618 15.08 -20.14 -18.17
N GLU A 619 14.02 -19.62 -17.54
CA GLU A 619 13.72 -19.88 -16.12
C GLU A 619 13.57 -21.38 -15.83
N GLU A 620 12.85 -22.11 -16.68
CA GLU A 620 12.63 -23.56 -16.53
C GLU A 620 13.89 -24.39 -16.79
N GLN A 621 14.71 -23.97 -17.77
CA GLN A 621 15.94 -24.67 -18.13
C GLN A 621 17.03 -24.51 -17.07
N ASN A 622 17.02 -23.38 -16.35
CA ASN A 622 18.03 -23.01 -15.38
C ASN A 622 17.47 -23.01 -13.95
N ALA A 623 16.76 -24.07 -13.56
CA ALA A 623 16.16 -24.19 -12.22
C ALA A 623 17.18 -23.97 -11.09
N SER A 624 18.42 -24.44 -11.24
CA SER A 624 19.49 -24.24 -10.26
C SER A 624 19.91 -22.77 -10.11
N LEU A 625 19.98 -22.00 -11.21
CA LEU A 625 20.25 -20.56 -11.16
C LEU A 625 19.07 -19.79 -10.56
N SER A 626 17.83 -20.21 -10.82
CA SER A 626 16.65 -19.64 -10.18
C SER A 626 16.69 -19.84 -8.66
N ILE A 627 17.06 -21.04 -8.19
CA ILE A 627 17.25 -21.33 -6.77
C ILE A 627 18.39 -20.47 -6.19
N LEU A 628 19.54 -20.39 -6.87
CA LEU A 628 20.64 -19.52 -6.46
C LEU A 628 20.19 -18.06 -6.34
N GLY A 629 19.50 -17.53 -7.35
CA GLY A 629 19.01 -16.15 -7.35
C GLY A 629 18.06 -15.85 -6.19
N LYS A 630 17.16 -16.79 -5.85
CA LYS A 630 16.28 -16.68 -4.69
C LYS A 630 17.09 -16.57 -3.40
N HIS A 631 18.00 -17.51 -3.13
CA HIS A 631 18.77 -17.50 -1.87
C HIS A 631 19.78 -16.34 -1.80
N THR A 632 20.36 -15.92 -2.94
CA THR A 632 21.20 -14.71 -2.99
C THR A 632 20.42 -13.46 -2.58
N LEU A 633 19.22 -13.25 -3.14
CA LEU A 633 18.39 -12.10 -2.78
C LEU A 633 17.84 -12.20 -1.35
N SER A 634 17.43 -13.39 -0.90
CA SER A 634 17.00 -13.60 0.50
C SER A 634 18.11 -13.30 1.50
N LEU A 635 19.35 -13.72 1.21
CA LEU A 635 20.50 -13.40 2.05
C LEU A 635 20.73 -11.89 2.08
N LEU A 636 20.73 -11.22 0.93
CA LEU A 636 20.89 -9.77 0.84
C LEU A 636 19.79 -9.00 1.61
N GLU A 637 18.54 -9.43 1.49
CA GLU A 637 17.42 -8.86 2.25
C GLU A 637 17.60 -9.07 3.76
N SER A 638 17.99 -10.28 4.20
CA SER A 638 18.23 -10.57 5.62
C SER A 638 19.35 -9.72 6.21
N ILE A 639 20.40 -9.45 5.43
CA ILE A 639 21.51 -8.59 5.83
C ILE A 639 21.04 -7.13 5.88
N ALA A 640 20.32 -6.66 4.87
CA ALA A 640 19.80 -5.28 4.81
C ALA A 640 18.82 -4.98 5.94
N GLN A 641 17.94 -5.92 6.29
CA GLN A 641 16.96 -5.77 7.38
C GLN A 641 17.63 -5.63 8.75
N ASN A 642 18.75 -6.32 8.96
CA ASN A 642 19.44 -6.33 10.25
C ASN A 642 20.58 -5.30 10.34
N ALA A 643 20.90 -4.61 9.24
CA ALA A 643 22.04 -3.70 9.18
C ALA A 643 21.91 -2.54 10.18
N THR A 644 22.96 -2.36 10.98
CA THR A 644 23.11 -1.26 11.93
C THR A 644 24.57 -0.78 12.00
N GLY A 645 24.77 0.53 12.17
CA GLY A 645 26.08 1.11 12.46
C GLY A 645 27.13 0.86 11.37
N GLU A 646 28.22 0.17 11.70
CA GLU A 646 29.34 -0.10 10.79
C GLU A 646 28.95 -1.01 9.60
N THR A 647 27.93 -1.84 9.76
CA THR A 647 27.46 -2.70 8.67
C THR A 647 26.76 -1.91 7.56
N GLU A 648 26.25 -0.71 7.88
CA GLU A 648 25.61 0.15 6.90
C GLU A 648 26.63 0.67 5.88
N THR A 649 27.82 1.08 6.32
CA THR A 649 28.86 1.57 5.39
C THR A 649 29.38 0.45 4.50
N ALA A 650 29.49 -0.77 5.02
CA ALA A 650 29.86 -1.95 4.24
C ALA A 650 28.86 -2.24 3.10
N LEU A 651 27.56 -2.08 3.36
CA LEU A 651 26.50 -2.28 2.35
C LEU A 651 26.53 -1.27 1.21
N SER A 652 27.23 -0.14 1.35
CA SER A 652 27.37 0.86 0.28
C SER A 652 28.05 0.34 -0.98
N SER A 653 28.86 -0.72 -0.84
CA SER A 653 29.56 -1.38 -1.95
C SER A 653 28.62 -2.03 -2.97
N LEU A 654 27.43 -2.47 -2.55
CA LEU A 654 26.43 -3.11 -3.41
C LEU A 654 25.84 -2.13 -4.44
N PRO A 655 25.20 -1.01 -4.04
CA PRO A 655 24.66 -0.04 -4.99
C PRO A 655 25.76 0.75 -5.72
N GLY A 656 26.97 0.85 -5.17
CA GLY A 656 28.11 1.45 -5.86
C GLY A 656 28.51 0.71 -7.14
N SER A 657 28.22 -0.59 -7.23
CA SER A 657 28.55 -1.41 -8.39
C SER A 657 27.49 -1.32 -9.49
N SER A 658 27.82 -0.61 -10.59
CA SER A 658 26.92 -0.45 -11.77
C SER A 658 26.38 -1.77 -12.28
N SER A 659 27.27 -2.75 -12.37
CA SER A 659 27.00 -4.05 -12.98
C SER A 659 26.08 -4.90 -12.11
N VAL A 660 26.10 -4.70 -10.79
CA VAL A 660 25.15 -5.33 -9.86
C VAL A 660 23.76 -4.73 -10.06
N LEU A 661 23.61 -3.40 -9.97
CA LEU A 661 22.30 -2.76 -10.11
C LEU A 661 21.66 -2.99 -11.48
N THR A 662 22.45 -2.90 -12.56
CA THR A 662 21.95 -3.19 -13.91
C THR A 662 21.51 -4.64 -14.07
N THR A 663 22.19 -5.59 -13.42
CA THR A 663 21.78 -7.01 -13.43
C THR A 663 20.51 -7.25 -12.61
N LEU A 664 20.40 -6.62 -11.44
CA LEU A 664 19.24 -6.71 -10.55
C LEU A 664 17.98 -6.08 -11.16
N LEU A 665 18.12 -5.00 -11.93
CA LEU A 665 17.01 -4.21 -12.47
C LEU A 665 16.80 -4.39 -13.98
N ASP A 666 17.40 -5.40 -14.59
CA ASP A 666 17.23 -5.68 -16.02
C ASP A 666 15.77 -6.12 -16.31
N PRO A 667 15.01 -5.43 -17.17
CA PRO A 667 13.63 -5.80 -17.50
C PRO A 667 13.50 -7.24 -18.05
N CYS A 668 14.56 -7.83 -18.62
CA CYS A 668 14.52 -9.20 -19.14
C CYS A 668 14.47 -10.28 -18.04
N ARG A 669 14.62 -9.90 -16.76
CA ARG A 669 14.64 -10.81 -15.61
C ARG A 669 13.26 -11.36 -15.27
N PRO A 670 13.19 -12.59 -14.72
CA PRO A 670 11.97 -13.14 -14.14
C PRO A 670 11.28 -12.19 -13.17
N GLN A 671 9.95 -12.23 -13.15
CA GLN A 671 9.18 -11.28 -12.36
C GLN A 671 9.39 -11.43 -10.85
N TRP A 672 9.55 -12.67 -10.37
CA TRP A 672 9.87 -12.92 -8.96
C TRP A 672 11.24 -12.34 -8.59
N PHE A 673 12.19 -12.35 -9.53
CA PHE A 673 13.54 -11.84 -9.33
C PHE A 673 13.55 -10.32 -9.25
N LEU A 674 12.82 -9.64 -10.16
CA LEU A 674 12.64 -8.19 -10.10
C LEU A 674 11.91 -7.76 -8.82
N LEU A 675 10.86 -8.47 -8.43
CA LEU A 675 10.14 -8.21 -7.18
C LEU A 675 11.07 -8.28 -5.96
N ALA A 676 11.86 -9.35 -5.84
CA ALA A 676 12.82 -9.51 -4.74
C ALA A 676 13.95 -8.46 -4.81
N SER A 677 14.43 -8.13 -6.01
CA SER A 677 15.47 -7.11 -6.20
C SER A 677 15.01 -5.72 -5.76
N VAL A 678 13.80 -5.31 -6.17
CA VAL A 678 13.22 -4.02 -5.76
C VAL A 678 12.91 -4.02 -4.26
N ARG A 679 12.41 -5.13 -3.70
CA ARG A 679 12.17 -5.25 -2.25
C ARG A 679 13.48 -5.10 -1.47
N PHE A 680 14.55 -5.73 -1.92
CA PHE A 680 15.89 -5.54 -1.37
C PHE A 680 16.34 -4.06 -1.43
N LEU A 681 16.15 -3.38 -2.56
CA LEU A 681 16.47 -1.95 -2.66
C LEU A 681 15.61 -1.10 -1.72
N ALA A 682 14.33 -1.43 -1.55
CA ALA A 682 13.46 -0.78 -0.57
C ALA A 682 13.99 -0.96 0.86
N TRP A 683 14.48 -2.15 1.23
CA TRP A 683 15.16 -2.35 2.51
C TRP A 683 16.44 -1.53 2.63
N LEU A 684 17.26 -1.44 1.60
CA LEU A 684 18.44 -0.56 1.63
C LEU A 684 18.04 0.92 1.82
N SER A 685 16.90 1.35 1.27
CA SER A 685 16.43 2.73 1.40
C SER A 685 15.99 3.10 2.83
N THR A 686 15.70 2.11 3.70
CA THR A 686 15.41 2.39 5.11
C THR A 686 16.67 2.78 5.89
N VAL A 687 17.86 2.43 5.37
CA VAL A 687 19.15 2.76 5.95
C VAL A 687 19.58 4.16 5.51
N ARG A 688 19.38 5.15 6.39
CA ARG A 688 19.58 6.57 6.08
C ARG A 688 20.99 6.92 5.61
N SER A 689 22.02 6.16 5.96
CA SER A 689 23.40 6.42 5.52
C SER A 689 23.65 6.02 4.06
N LEU A 690 22.82 5.12 3.50
CA LEU A 690 23.01 4.54 2.17
C LEU A 690 22.40 5.35 1.02
N PHE A 691 21.63 6.40 1.30
CA PHE A 691 20.96 7.18 0.24
C PHE A 691 21.95 7.70 -0.81
N ARG A 692 23.16 8.11 -0.39
CA ARG A 692 24.20 8.61 -1.30
C ARG A 692 24.67 7.53 -2.25
N SER A 693 24.87 6.31 -1.75
CA SER A 693 25.34 5.18 -2.55
C SER A 693 24.24 4.69 -3.50
N LEU A 694 22.97 4.71 -3.05
CA LEU A 694 21.81 4.41 -3.89
C LEU A 694 21.60 5.44 -5.01
N LEU A 695 21.97 6.70 -4.77
CA LEU A 695 21.82 7.81 -5.71
C LEU A 695 23.15 8.26 -6.37
N SER A 696 24.23 7.52 -6.17
CA SER A 696 25.51 7.85 -6.79
C SER A 696 25.61 7.32 -8.22
N PHE A 697 26.44 7.98 -9.03
CA PHE A 697 26.88 7.40 -10.28
C PHE A 697 27.78 6.20 -10.00
N PRO A 698 27.56 5.08 -10.72
CA PRO A 698 28.45 3.95 -10.58
C PRO A 698 29.90 4.32 -10.97
N GLU A 699 30.87 3.78 -10.22
CA GLU A 699 32.29 4.13 -10.31
C GLU A 699 32.87 4.10 -11.74
N SER A 700 32.35 3.22 -12.61
CA SER A 700 32.79 3.05 -14.00
C SER A 700 32.66 4.31 -14.87
N HIS A 701 31.90 5.33 -14.44
CA HIS A 701 31.70 6.56 -15.20
C HIS A 701 32.52 7.75 -14.70
N GLN A 702 33.31 7.62 -13.62
CA GLN A 702 34.07 8.76 -13.07
C GLN A 702 35.37 9.07 -13.81
N GLU A 703 35.90 8.15 -14.62
CA GLU A 703 37.18 8.36 -15.33
C GLU A 703 37.09 9.32 -16.53
N SER A 704 35.88 9.75 -16.94
CA SER A 704 35.72 10.74 -18.01
C SER A 704 36.05 12.15 -17.51
N SER A 705 37.34 12.46 -17.58
CA SER A 705 38.13 13.69 -17.37
C SER A 705 37.57 15.08 -17.80
N SER A 706 36.29 15.23 -18.15
CA SER A 706 35.68 16.55 -18.32
C SER A 706 35.25 17.08 -16.95
N GLY A 707 35.95 18.07 -16.40
CA GLY A 707 35.74 18.63 -15.04
C GLY A 707 34.38 19.30 -14.75
N ASN A 708 33.31 18.89 -15.42
CA ASN A 708 31.94 19.26 -15.09
C ASN A 708 31.41 18.31 -14.00
N PRO A 709 30.66 18.82 -13.02
CA PRO A 709 30.01 17.97 -12.03
C PRO A 709 29.05 16.99 -12.73
N PRO A 710 28.94 15.74 -12.25
CA PRO A 710 28.07 14.74 -12.85
C PRO A 710 26.60 15.18 -12.79
N ASP A 711 25.88 14.99 -13.89
CA ASP A 711 24.47 15.38 -14.06
C ASP A 711 23.55 14.41 -13.29
N LEU A 712 23.36 14.63 -11.98
CA LEU A 712 22.55 13.81 -11.08
C LEU A 712 21.09 13.63 -11.54
N THR A 713 20.63 14.38 -12.55
CA THR A 713 19.28 14.24 -13.11
C THR A 713 19.11 12.96 -13.94
N LYS A 714 20.21 12.29 -14.35
CA LYS A 714 20.22 11.11 -15.22
C LYS A 714 20.85 9.90 -14.56
N LEU A 715 20.35 9.54 -13.39
CA LEU A 715 20.79 8.32 -12.71
C LEU A 715 20.17 7.09 -13.39
N PRO A 716 20.99 6.16 -13.92
CA PRO A 716 20.49 5.01 -14.69
C PRO A 716 19.59 4.10 -13.87
N GLN A 717 19.85 3.95 -12.56
CA GLN A 717 19.01 3.14 -11.67
C GLN A 717 17.61 3.73 -11.48
N ILE A 718 17.48 5.06 -11.41
CA ILE A 718 16.16 5.73 -11.34
C ILE A 718 15.43 5.49 -12.66
N ASP A 719 16.11 5.67 -13.79
CA ASP A 719 15.53 5.45 -15.12
C ASP A 719 15.03 4.02 -15.31
N LEU A 720 15.78 3.02 -14.84
CA LEU A 720 15.39 1.60 -14.90
C LEU A 720 14.18 1.31 -14.00
N LEU A 721 14.17 1.79 -12.76
CA LEU A 721 13.02 1.62 -11.86
C LEU A 721 11.76 2.32 -12.41
N CYS A 722 11.91 3.52 -12.98
CA CYS A 722 10.82 4.26 -13.62
C CYS A 722 10.30 3.52 -14.86
N MET A 723 11.19 2.91 -15.65
CA MET A 723 10.80 2.05 -16.77
C MET A 723 9.99 0.84 -16.30
N LEU A 724 10.42 0.16 -15.23
CA LEU A 724 9.68 -0.96 -14.64
C LEU A 724 8.33 -0.54 -14.04
N LEU A 725 8.25 0.68 -13.52
CA LEU A 725 7.00 1.25 -12.99
C LEU A 725 5.99 1.53 -14.11
N ALA A 726 6.46 2.09 -15.23
CA ALA A 726 5.67 2.49 -16.38
C ALA A 726 5.43 1.35 -17.41
N ASP A 727 5.92 0.13 -17.16
CA ASP A 727 5.78 -1.01 -18.07
C ASP A 727 4.32 -1.54 -18.09
N PRO A 728 3.57 -1.36 -19.19
CA PRO A 728 2.16 -1.76 -19.27
C PRO A 728 1.98 -3.27 -19.50
N ASP A 729 3.02 -3.96 -19.96
CA ASP A 729 2.95 -5.39 -20.29
C ASP A 729 2.93 -6.25 -19.01
N ARG A 730 3.33 -5.67 -17.88
CA ARG A 730 3.38 -6.34 -16.57
C ARG A 730 2.12 -6.09 -15.75
N LYS A 731 1.04 -6.82 -16.07
CA LYS A 731 -0.25 -6.73 -15.37
C LYS A 731 -0.49 -7.79 -14.28
N SER A 732 0.49 -8.64 -13.97
CA SER A 732 0.28 -9.70 -12.98
C SER A 732 0.25 -9.15 -11.53
N PRO A 733 -0.37 -9.85 -10.56
CA PRO A 733 -0.36 -9.43 -9.15
C PRO A 733 1.05 -9.28 -8.56
N LYS A 734 2.02 -10.07 -9.05
CA LYS A 734 3.43 -9.93 -8.65
C LYS A 734 4.03 -8.64 -9.24
N ALA A 735 3.58 -8.19 -10.41
CA ALA A 735 4.00 -6.91 -11.00
C ALA A 735 3.52 -5.77 -10.14
N ASP A 736 2.26 -5.82 -9.70
CA ASP A 736 1.68 -4.76 -8.88
C ASP A 736 2.41 -4.63 -7.55
N LYS A 737 2.72 -5.77 -6.90
CA LYS A 737 3.59 -5.78 -5.71
C LYS A 737 4.96 -5.18 -6.00
N MET A 738 5.58 -5.53 -7.14
CA MET A 738 6.88 -4.97 -7.54
C MET A 738 6.78 -3.45 -7.73
N LYS A 739 5.82 -2.97 -8.51
CA LYS A 739 5.56 -1.54 -8.73
C LYS A 739 5.31 -0.82 -7.40
N ASN A 740 4.60 -1.44 -6.46
CA ASN A 740 4.40 -0.88 -5.12
C ASN A 740 5.71 -0.78 -4.32
N TRP A 741 6.58 -1.78 -4.39
CA TRP A 741 7.91 -1.69 -3.77
C TRP A 741 8.79 -0.62 -4.42
N ILE A 742 8.66 -0.38 -5.72
CA ILE A 742 9.36 0.75 -6.40
C ILE A 742 8.88 2.08 -5.80
N MET A 743 7.57 2.23 -5.63
CA MET A 743 6.98 3.43 -5.01
C MET A 743 7.42 3.60 -3.55
N MET A 744 7.47 2.50 -2.79
CA MET A 744 7.97 2.52 -1.41
C MET A 744 9.45 2.89 -1.35
N PHE A 745 10.29 2.32 -2.23
CA PHE A 745 11.70 2.68 -2.34
C PHE A 745 11.90 4.18 -2.57
N PHE A 746 11.19 4.77 -3.54
CA PHE A 746 11.29 6.20 -3.78
C PHE A 746 10.72 7.05 -2.65
N GLY A 747 9.59 6.64 -2.05
CA GLY A 747 9.01 7.34 -0.89
C GLY A 747 9.91 7.33 0.33
N MET A 748 10.54 6.19 0.63
CA MET A 748 11.48 6.07 1.75
C MET A 748 12.74 6.93 1.53
N LEU A 749 13.26 6.97 0.30
CA LEU A 749 14.37 7.88 -0.04
C LEU A 749 13.97 9.35 0.08
N SER A 750 12.80 9.72 -0.44
CA SER A 750 12.34 11.11 -0.45
C SER A 750 12.08 11.65 0.96
N ILE A 751 11.60 10.80 1.87
CA ILE A 751 11.34 11.17 3.27
C ILE A 751 12.61 11.04 4.12
N GLY A 752 13.47 10.09 3.80
CA GLY A 752 14.68 9.79 4.55
C GLY A 752 15.75 10.86 4.47
N HIS A 753 15.87 11.56 3.32
CA HIS A 753 16.91 12.56 3.12
C HIS A 753 16.51 13.70 2.15
N PRO A 754 16.78 14.99 2.49
CA PRO A 754 16.44 16.12 1.62
C PRO A 754 17.20 16.10 0.28
N ASP A 755 18.49 15.79 0.27
CA ASP A 755 19.25 15.67 -0.99
C ASP A 755 18.72 14.53 -1.90
N ALA A 756 18.18 13.46 -1.29
CA ALA A 756 17.54 12.40 -2.06
C ALA A 756 16.22 12.90 -2.65
N PHE A 757 15.42 13.62 -1.86
CA PHE A 757 14.22 14.29 -2.33
C PHE A 757 14.50 15.21 -3.53
N THR A 758 15.50 16.10 -3.43
CA THR A 758 15.85 17.01 -4.53
C THR A 758 16.28 16.25 -5.79
N THR A 759 17.11 15.21 -5.63
CA THR A 759 17.57 14.38 -6.76
C THR A 759 16.40 13.67 -7.45
N LEU A 760 15.47 13.12 -6.67
CA LEU A 760 14.27 12.44 -7.18
C LEU A 760 13.33 13.42 -7.91
N VAL A 761 13.13 14.60 -7.33
CA VAL A 761 12.34 15.69 -7.92
C VAL A 761 12.95 16.22 -9.22
N GLU A 762 14.29 16.26 -9.30
CA GLU A 762 15.00 16.70 -10.49
C GLU A 762 14.92 15.71 -11.64
N SER A 763 14.71 14.41 -11.35
CA SER A 763 14.58 13.36 -12.36
C SER A 763 13.44 13.67 -13.37
N PRO A 764 13.73 13.65 -14.68
CA PRO A 764 12.73 13.96 -15.71
C PRO A 764 11.75 12.81 -15.98
N VAL A 765 11.98 11.61 -15.43
CA VAL A 765 11.19 10.40 -15.72
C VAL A 765 10.32 9.94 -14.55
N LEU A 766 10.64 10.32 -13.31
CA LEU A 766 9.95 9.83 -12.13
C LEU A 766 8.49 10.25 -12.08
N ILE A 767 8.22 11.57 -12.12
CA ILE A 767 6.86 12.11 -12.08
C ILE A 767 5.99 11.55 -13.22
N PRO A 768 6.44 11.55 -14.49
CA PRO A 768 5.71 10.89 -15.58
C PRO A 768 5.38 9.42 -15.32
N SER A 769 6.31 8.65 -14.77
CA SER A 769 6.11 7.21 -14.53
C SER A 769 5.11 6.95 -13.40
N VAL A 770 5.09 7.80 -12.37
CA VAL A 770 4.08 7.74 -11.30
C VAL A 770 2.70 8.09 -11.84
N ILE A 771 2.60 9.10 -12.72
CA ILE A 771 1.33 9.47 -13.38
C ILE A 771 0.81 8.33 -14.24
N LEU A 772 1.65 7.72 -15.07
CA LEU A 772 1.24 6.55 -15.86
C LEU A 772 0.76 5.40 -14.96
N ARG A 773 1.43 5.17 -13.83
CA ARG A 773 0.96 4.17 -12.86
C ARG A 773 -0.40 4.53 -12.27
N LEU A 774 -0.67 5.80 -11.99
CA LEU A 774 -2.00 6.25 -11.54
C LEU A 774 -3.05 6.08 -12.65
N CYS A 775 -2.70 6.30 -13.92
CA CYS A 775 -3.58 6.02 -15.06
C CYS A 775 -3.94 4.53 -15.08
N GLU A 776 -2.95 3.63 -15.04
CA GLU A 776 -3.19 2.17 -14.99
C GLU A 776 -4.08 1.74 -13.83
N LEU A 777 -3.93 2.36 -12.64
CA LEU A 777 -4.74 2.04 -11.47
C LEU A 777 -6.17 2.58 -11.61
N ALA A 778 -6.34 3.76 -12.20
CA ALA A 778 -7.65 4.31 -12.50
C ALA A 778 -8.36 3.47 -13.56
N ASP A 779 -7.71 3.14 -14.68
CA ASP A 779 -8.33 2.34 -15.74
C ASP A 779 -8.85 0.99 -15.22
N ARG A 780 -8.13 0.35 -14.29
CA ARG A 780 -8.60 -0.88 -13.61
C ARG A 780 -9.85 -0.72 -12.75
N ILE A 781 -10.22 0.49 -12.38
CA ILE A 781 -11.40 0.79 -11.56
C ILE A 781 -12.59 1.14 -12.46
N TRP A 782 -12.37 1.89 -13.55
CA TRP A 782 -13.48 2.31 -14.43
C TRP A 782 -13.72 1.41 -15.64
N GLU A 783 -12.72 0.70 -16.15
CA GLU A 783 -12.84 -0.17 -17.34
C GLU A 783 -13.24 -1.62 -17.00
N VAL A 784 -13.72 -1.87 -15.78
CA VAL A 784 -14.21 -3.19 -15.40
C VAL A 784 -15.57 -3.42 -16.07
N GLU A 785 -15.58 -4.14 -17.20
CA GLU A 785 -16.79 -4.43 -17.98
C GLU A 785 -17.89 -5.12 -17.14
N GLU A 786 -17.50 -5.95 -16.16
CA GLU A 786 -18.43 -6.59 -15.23
C GLU A 786 -17.91 -6.56 -13.78
N PRO A 787 -18.47 -5.72 -12.89
CA PRO A 787 -18.01 -5.60 -11.49
C PRO A 787 -18.18 -6.90 -10.68
N GLN A 788 -19.01 -7.83 -11.15
CA GLN A 788 -19.22 -9.15 -10.54
C GLN A 788 -18.07 -10.14 -10.80
N GLU A 789 -17.29 -9.93 -11.86
CA GLU A 789 -16.13 -10.78 -12.18
C GLU A 789 -14.86 -10.34 -11.45
N CYS A 790 -14.83 -9.12 -10.91
CA CYS A 790 -13.70 -8.63 -10.15
C CYS A 790 -13.61 -9.35 -8.80
N ASN A 791 -12.48 -9.97 -8.54
CA ASN A 791 -12.16 -10.53 -7.24
C ASN A 791 -12.27 -9.41 -6.18
N PRO A 792 -13.15 -9.54 -5.16
CA PRO A 792 -13.41 -8.47 -4.20
C PRO A 792 -12.19 -8.04 -3.38
N ARG A 793 -11.09 -8.82 -3.42
CA ARG A 793 -9.82 -8.46 -2.78
C ARG A 793 -8.95 -7.52 -3.62
N VAL A 794 -9.10 -7.54 -4.95
CA VAL A 794 -8.27 -6.73 -5.86
C VAL A 794 -8.62 -5.26 -5.77
N ILE A 795 -9.90 -4.95 -5.50
CA ILE A 795 -10.40 -3.59 -5.38
C ILE A 795 -9.75 -2.82 -4.21
N PRO A 796 -9.82 -3.28 -2.95
CA PRO A 796 -9.20 -2.56 -1.83
C PRO A 796 -7.68 -2.44 -1.99
N GLU A 797 -7.02 -3.47 -2.54
CA GLU A 797 -5.60 -3.45 -2.84
C GLU A 797 -5.28 -2.36 -3.89
N THR A 798 -6.10 -2.24 -4.94
CA THR A 798 -5.92 -1.23 -5.99
C THR A 798 -6.14 0.19 -5.46
N ILE A 799 -7.17 0.40 -4.64
CA ILE A 799 -7.42 1.68 -3.97
C ILE A 799 -6.26 2.04 -3.04
N THR A 800 -5.76 1.08 -2.26
CA THR A 800 -4.59 1.28 -1.38
C THR A 800 -3.35 1.68 -2.18
N MET A 801 -3.06 0.98 -3.28
CA MET A 801 -1.95 1.33 -4.18
C MET A 801 -2.14 2.73 -4.78
N MET A 802 -3.36 3.10 -5.16
CA MET A 802 -3.67 4.41 -5.71
C MET A 802 -3.49 5.52 -4.67
N VAL A 803 -3.91 5.30 -3.43
CA VAL A 803 -3.66 6.22 -2.31
C VAL A 803 -2.17 6.41 -2.08
N GLN A 804 -1.38 5.33 -2.06
CA GLN A 804 0.07 5.39 -1.87
C GLN A 804 0.75 6.15 -3.02
N ALA A 805 0.38 5.87 -4.26
CA ALA A 805 0.92 6.56 -5.42
C ALA A 805 0.53 8.04 -5.48
N MET A 806 -0.73 8.37 -5.14
CA MET A 806 -1.22 9.74 -5.09
C MET A 806 -0.52 10.54 -3.99
N ARG A 807 -0.36 9.97 -2.79
CA ARG A 807 0.38 10.62 -1.68
C ARG A 807 1.84 10.87 -2.05
N PHE A 808 2.48 9.89 -2.70
CA PHE A 808 3.86 10.04 -3.13
C PHE A 808 4.00 11.15 -4.19
N LEU A 809 3.14 11.15 -5.21
CA LEU A 809 3.14 12.21 -6.23
C LEU A 809 2.88 13.58 -5.63
N HIS A 810 1.88 13.69 -4.75
CA HIS A 810 1.55 14.92 -4.05
C HIS A 810 2.73 15.42 -3.21
N HIS A 811 3.42 14.51 -2.50
CA HIS A 811 4.63 14.84 -1.74
C HIS A 811 5.75 15.38 -2.62
N LEU A 812 6.02 14.77 -3.78
CA LEU A 812 7.04 15.26 -4.71
C LEU A 812 6.71 16.65 -5.27
N VAL A 813 5.46 16.86 -5.69
CA VAL A 813 5.05 18.10 -6.37
C VAL A 813 4.91 19.26 -5.39
N VAL A 814 4.15 19.06 -4.30
CA VAL A 814 3.88 20.12 -3.32
C VAL A 814 5.09 20.35 -2.42
N GLY A 815 5.79 19.29 -2.02
CA GLY A 815 7.00 19.42 -1.20
C GLY A 815 8.17 20.06 -1.95
N GLY A 816 8.22 19.91 -3.27
CA GLY A 816 9.29 20.45 -4.11
C GLY A 816 9.00 21.81 -4.73
N ASP A 817 7.81 22.38 -4.49
CA ASP A 817 7.31 23.60 -5.14
C ASP A 817 7.52 23.59 -6.66
N LEU A 818 7.18 22.45 -7.27
CA LEU A 818 7.46 22.19 -8.68
C LEU A 818 6.36 22.75 -9.57
N ASN A 819 6.76 23.43 -10.64
CA ASN A 819 5.88 23.71 -11.76
C ASN A 819 5.58 22.40 -12.52
N LEU A 820 4.55 21.68 -12.04
CA LEU A 820 4.14 20.38 -12.58
C LEU A 820 3.84 20.48 -14.08
N ARG A 821 3.13 21.53 -14.52
CA ARG A 821 2.82 21.77 -15.92
C ARG A 821 4.08 21.80 -16.80
N GLU A 822 5.08 22.59 -16.40
CA GLU A 822 6.36 22.68 -17.12
C GLU A 822 7.10 21.33 -17.15
N ARG A 823 7.06 20.60 -16.04
CA ARG A 823 7.67 19.25 -15.94
C ARG A 823 7.01 18.26 -16.90
N LEU A 824 5.69 18.26 -17.02
CA LEU A 824 4.97 17.38 -17.95
C LEU A 824 5.26 17.74 -19.41
N HIS A 825 5.36 19.03 -19.76
CA HIS A 825 5.75 19.45 -21.11
C HIS A 825 7.19 19.08 -21.47
N ARG A 826 8.09 19.01 -20.48
CA ARG A 826 9.50 18.63 -20.67
C ARG A 826 9.76 17.13 -20.58
N ALA A 827 8.73 16.32 -20.29
CA ALA A 827 8.87 14.87 -20.22
C ALA A 827 9.40 14.33 -21.56
N PRO A 828 10.27 13.30 -21.55
CA PRO A 828 10.83 12.76 -22.78
C PRO A 828 9.74 12.10 -23.64
N MET A 829 9.34 12.79 -24.71
CA MET A 829 8.23 12.44 -25.61
C MET A 829 8.27 11.01 -26.15
N ARG A 830 9.47 10.43 -26.30
CA ARG A 830 9.62 9.04 -26.79
C ARG A 830 9.02 8.00 -25.85
N LYS A 831 9.07 8.24 -24.53
CA LYS A 831 8.58 7.30 -23.51
C LYS A 831 7.20 7.69 -22.99
N PHE A 832 6.86 8.98 -23.02
CA PHE A 832 5.66 9.54 -22.40
C PHE A 832 4.82 10.34 -23.39
N ASN A 833 4.53 9.75 -24.55
CA ASN A 833 3.69 10.40 -25.54
C ASN A 833 2.26 10.54 -25.01
N GLY A 834 1.65 11.72 -25.17
CA GLY A 834 0.29 11.98 -24.67
C GLY A 834 0.17 12.11 -23.15
N LEU A 835 1.27 12.21 -22.40
CA LEU A 835 1.25 12.24 -20.94
C LEU A 835 0.33 13.31 -20.35
N ILE A 836 0.31 14.52 -20.93
CA ILE A 836 -0.56 15.60 -20.45
C ILE A 836 -2.04 15.24 -20.63
N HIS A 837 -2.38 14.59 -21.75
CA HIS A 837 -3.75 14.14 -21.98
C HIS A 837 -4.14 13.05 -20.99
N ALA A 838 -3.29 12.03 -20.83
CA ALA A 838 -3.49 10.95 -19.86
C ALA A 838 -3.59 11.48 -18.41
N PHE A 839 -2.78 12.50 -18.08
CA PHE A 839 -2.87 13.21 -16.80
C PHE A 839 -4.23 13.91 -16.66
N THR A 840 -4.61 14.76 -17.60
CA THR A 840 -5.87 15.52 -17.52
C THR A 840 -7.08 14.60 -17.45
N GLU A 841 -7.10 13.52 -18.23
CA GLU A 841 -8.15 12.51 -18.21
C GLU A 841 -8.20 11.81 -16.85
N THR A 842 -7.10 11.18 -16.41
CA THR A 842 -7.04 10.41 -15.17
C THR A 842 -7.34 11.27 -13.94
N PHE A 843 -6.74 12.45 -13.85
CA PHE A 843 -6.95 13.35 -12.71
C PHE A 843 -8.32 14.02 -12.78
N GLY A 844 -8.88 14.24 -13.97
CA GLY A 844 -10.28 14.63 -14.14
C GLY A 844 -11.23 13.56 -13.58
N ARG A 845 -11.03 12.29 -13.97
CA ARG A 845 -11.80 11.15 -13.45
C ARG A 845 -11.70 11.06 -11.92
N LEU A 846 -10.48 11.05 -11.38
CA LEU A 846 -10.26 10.94 -9.94
C LEU A 846 -10.83 12.12 -9.13
N SER A 847 -10.90 13.33 -9.72
CA SER A 847 -11.32 14.54 -9.01
C SER A 847 -12.83 14.81 -9.06
N TYR A 848 -13.46 14.48 -10.20
CA TYR A 848 -14.81 14.95 -10.55
C TYR A 848 -15.77 13.85 -11.00
N ALA A 849 -15.29 12.68 -11.44
CA ALA A 849 -16.20 11.60 -11.78
C ALA A 849 -16.84 11.01 -10.52
N ASP A 850 -18.07 10.53 -10.66
CA ASP A 850 -18.72 9.80 -9.60
C ASP A 850 -17.94 8.53 -9.27
N ARG A 851 -17.73 8.32 -7.98
CA ARG A 851 -17.10 7.10 -7.49
C ARG A 851 -17.99 5.91 -7.87
N PRO A 852 -17.44 4.80 -8.38
CA PRO A 852 -18.23 3.60 -8.60
C PRO A 852 -18.97 3.15 -7.33
N ASP A 853 -20.24 2.77 -7.48
CA ASP A 853 -21.14 2.45 -6.36
C ASP A 853 -20.66 1.27 -5.52
N TRP A 854 -19.87 0.37 -6.10
CA TRP A 854 -19.30 -0.79 -5.44
C TRP A 854 -18.14 -0.46 -4.49
N ILE A 855 -17.62 0.78 -4.50
CA ILE A 855 -16.65 1.25 -3.52
C ILE A 855 -17.41 1.75 -2.29
N ILE A 856 -17.40 0.94 -1.23
CA ILE A 856 -18.14 1.18 0.02
C ILE A 856 -17.22 1.15 1.25
N GLY A 857 -17.73 1.56 2.43
CA GLY A 857 -17.02 1.40 3.70
C GLY A 857 -15.76 2.28 3.85
N GLU A 858 -14.66 1.67 4.30
CA GLU A 858 -13.37 2.35 4.52
C GLU A 858 -12.73 2.81 3.21
N ASP A 859 -12.91 2.03 2.14
CA ASP A 859 -12.40 2.35 0.80
C ASP A 859 -13.00 3.65 0.26
N LYS A 860 -14.24 3.97 0.63
CA LYS A 860 -14.86 5.27 0.32
C LYS A 860 -14.08 6.44 0.94
N GLN A 861 -13.65 6.32 2.19
CA GLN A 861 -12.87 7.39 2.84
C GLN A 861 -11.46 7.50 2.25
N ALA A 862 -10.86 6.36 1.90
CA ALA A 862 -9.58 6.33 1.21
C ALA A 862 -9.69 7.02 -0.17
N TRP A 863 -10.78 6.78 -0.88
CA TRP A 863 -11.10 7.41 -2.17
C TRP A 863 -11.28 8.92 -2.07
N GLU A 864 -12.04 9.41 -1.10
CA GLU A 864 -12.25 10.85 -0.88
C GLU A 864 -10.91 11.58 -0.71
N LYS A 865 -9.96 10.98 0.02
CA LYS A 865 -8.59 11.52 0.15
C LYS A 865 -7.85 11.55 -1.19
N VAL A 866 -8.03 10.53 -2.04
CA VAL A 866 -7.44 10.51 -3.39
C VAL A 866 -8.03 11.61 -4.24
N ALA A 867 -9.35 11.78 -4.22
CA ALA A 867 -10.05 12.82 -4.98
C ALA A 867 -9.58 14.23 -4.59
N ASP A 868 -9.39 14.49 -3.29
CA ASP A 868 -8.90 15.79 -2.82
C ASP A 868 -7.46 16.08 -3.28
N MET A 869 -6.56 15.09 -3.16
CA MET A 869 -5.19 15.23 -3.67
C MET A 869 -5.15 15.37 -5.19
N ALA A 870 -5.97 14.60 -5.92
CA ALA A 870 -6.09 14.68 -7.37
C ALA A 870 -6.56 16.06 -7.80
N ARG A 871 -7.57 16.63 -7.14
CA ARG A 871 -8.10 17.97 -7.43
C ARG A 871 -7.04 19.05 -7.20
N SER A 872 -6.27 18.93 -6.11
CA SER A 872 -5.15 19.84 -5.83
C SER A 872 -4.09 19.76 -6.92
N LEU A 873 -3.73 18.57 -7.40
CA LEU A 873 -2.72 18.39 -8.44
C LEU A 873 -3.22 18.82 -9.83
N LEU A 874 -4.49 18.57 -10.16
CA LEU A 874 -5.11 18.98 -11.41
C LEU A 874 -5.11 20.50 -11.55
N GLY A 875 -5.41 21.23 -10.46
CA GLY A 875 -5.39 22.69 -10.43
C GLY A 875 -4.01 23.32 -10.65
N LEU A 876 -2.91 22.57 -10.48
CA LEU A 876 -1.55 23.04 -10.79
C LEU A 876 -1.19 22.91 -12.27
N VAL A 877 -1.95 22.14 -13.04
CA VAL A 877 -1.65 21.84 -14.45
C VAL A 877 -2.68 22.48 -15.38
N VAL A 878 -3.95 22.38 -15.02
CA VAL A 878 -5.09 22.85 -15.81
C VAL A 878 -5.70 24.05 -15.09
N GLU A 879 -5.62 25.22 -15.73
CA GLU A 879 -6.12 26.48 -15.18
C GLU A 879 -7.17 27.10 -16.11
N GLY A 880 -8.13 27.83 -15.54
CA GLY A 880 -9.13 28.61 -16.28
C GLY A 880 -10.19 27.75 -16.98
N PRO A 881 -10.63 28.09 -18.20
CA PRO A 881 -11.77 27.44 -18.85
C PRO A 881 -11.53 25.96 -19.18
N GLU A 882 -10.27 25.52 -19.26
CA GLU A 882 -9.96 24.09 -19.43
C GLU A 882 -10.37 23.27 -18.20
N ALA A 883 -10.24 23.82 -17.00
CA ALA A 883 -10.67 23.14 -15.78
C ALA A 883 -12.20 23.01 -15.73
N ASP A 884 -12.92 24.04 -16.17
CA ASP A 884 -14.40 24.03 -16.29
C ASP A 884 -14.87 23.00 -17.34
N LEU A 885 -14.12 22.85 -18.44
CA LEU A 885 -14.37 21.83 -19.47
C LEU A 885 -14.17 20.41 -18.92
N VAL A 886 -13.08 20.17 -18.18
CA VAL A 886 -12.83 18.87 -17.54
C VAL A 886 -13.94 18.56 -16.53
N TRP A 887 -14.33 19.54 -15.70
CA TRP A 887 -15.43 19.37 -14.73
C TRP A 887 -16.76 19.05 -15.43
N SER A 888 -17.17 19.85 -16.42
CA SER A 888 -18.44 19.66 -17.12
C SER A 888 -18.53 18.32 -17.86
N THR A 889 -17.40 17.79 -18.35
CA THR A 889 -17.34 16.46 -19.00
C THR A 889 -17.88 15.35 -18.09
N TYR A 890 -17.62 15.41 -16.78
CA TYR A 890 -18.07 14.40 -15.82
C TYR A 890 -19.42 14.69 -15.16
N GLN A 891 -19.99 15.88 -15.36
CA GLN A 891 -21.29 16.24 -14.81
C GLN A 891 -22.43 15.97 -15.80
N ASN A 892 -22.18 16.07 -17.10
CA ASN A 892 -23.23 15.97 -18.13
C ASN A 892 -23.80 14.55 -18.29
N GLU A 893 -23.06 13.51 -17.93
CA GLU A 893 -23.54 12.11 -18.06
C GLU A 893 -24.63 11.74 -17.05
N ALA A 894 -24.71 12.43 -15.91
CA ALA A 894 -25.68 12.13 -14.86
C ALA A 894 -27.08 12.71 -15.14
N ASP A 895 -27.16 13.81 -15.91
CA ASP A 895 -28.42 14.53 -16.16
C ASP A 895 -29.16 13.98 -17.40
N ASP A 896 -28.44 13.55 -18.44
CA ASP A 896 -29.04 13.05 -19.69
C ASP A 896 -29.79 11.70 -19.52
N GLY A 897 -29.54 10.97 -18.43
CA GLY A 897 -30.22 9.70 -18.11
C GLY A 897 -31.57 9.84 -17.41
N CYS A 898 -31.86 10.99 -16.77
CA CYS A 898 -33.09 11.18 -15.99
C CYS A 898 -34.19 11.91 -16.77
N ASP A 899 -33.84 12.80 -17.70
CA ASP A 899 -34.82 13.71 -18.32
C ASP A 899 -35.46 13.21 -19.63
N LEU A 900 -34.99 12.12 -20.24
CA LEU A 900 -35.67 11.48 -21.38
C LEU A 900 -36.76 10.47 -20.97
N LYS A 901 -37.00 10.30 -19.66
CA LYS A 901 -38.24 9.74 -19.11
C LYS A 901 -39.22 10.82 -18.65
N MET A 902 -39.10 12.06 -19.15
CA MET A 902 -40.27 12.93 -19.24
C MET A 902 -41.29 12.22 -20.11
N GLY A 903 -42.31 11.66 -19.45
CA GLY A 903 -43.40 10.91 -20.05
C GLY A 903 -44.02 11.65 -21.22
N ILE A 904 -43.56 11.32 -22.41
CA ILE A 904 -44.50 11.19 -23.51
C ILE A 904 -45.28 9.93 -23.13
N ASP A 905 -46.43 10.13 -22.49
CA ASP A 905 -47.38 9.05 -22.21
C ASP A 905 -47.47 8.20 -23.48
N GLU A 906 -47.09 6.93 -23.39
CA GLU A 906 -47.27 5.97 -24.49
C GLU A 906 -48.72 6.01 -25.00
N GLU A 907 -49.66 6.39 -24.14
CA GLU A 907 -51.06 6.68 -24.48
C GLU A 907 -51.24 7.84 -25.48
N ASP A 908 -50.47 8.93 -25.39
CA ASP A 908 -50.57 10.06 -26.32
C ASP A 908 -49.95 9.72 -27.69
N ILE A 909 -48.87 8.95 -27.72
CA ILE A 909 -48.29 8.43 -28.97
C ILE A 909 -49.26 7.44 -29.62
N GLN A 910 -49.92 6.60 -28.83
CA GLN A 910 -50.85 5.59 -29.32
C GLN A 910 -52.18 6.20 -29.78
N ALA A 911 -52.64 7.28 -29.14
CA ALA A 911 -53.79 8.07 -29.59
C ALA A 911 -53.49 8.80 -30.91
N GLN A 912 -52.28 9.32 -31.08
CA GLN A 912 -51.88 10.04 -32.29
C GLN A 912 -51.70 9.09 -33.50
N ILE A 913 -51.23 7.85 -33.28
CA ILE A 913 -51.17 6.81 -34.32
C ILE A 913 -52.56 6.29 -34.68
N SER A 914 -53.50 6.28 -33.73
CA SER A 914 -54.88 5.84 -33.96
C SER A 914 -55.74 6.87 -34.71
N ASP A 915 -55.34 8.15 -34.70
CA ASP A 915 -56.02 9.23 -35.44
C ASP A 915 -55.44 9.41 -36.86
N GLU A 916 -54.27 8.82 -37.16
CA GLU A 916 -53.66 8.80 -38.50
C GLU A 916 -53.93 7.51 -39.32
N MET A 917 -54.58 6.49 -38.75
CA MET A 917 -55.12 5.32 -39.46
C MET A 917 -56.64 5.42 -39.64
#